data_AF-A0A7L6CPS6-F1
#
_entry.id   AF-A0A7L6CPS6-F1
#
_cell.length_a   1.000
_cell.length_b   1.000
_cell.length_c   1.000
_cell.angle_alpha   90.00
_cell.angle_beta   90.00
_cell.angle_gamma   90.00
#
_symmetry.space_group_name_H-M   'P 1'
#
loop_
_entity.id
_entity.type
_entity.pdbx_description
1 polymer ?
#
loop_
_entity_poly.entity_id
_entity_poly.type
_entity_poly.pdbx_seq_one_letter_code
_entity_poly.pdbx_strand_id
1 'polypeptide(L)'
;MDLTTHALNNSLSLYSLDINDSTVIPDVLRFRGQEALSQPFSWRIEFTTPQTVRGEDVLMKYASFDMNGHKAVHGIITAFEWLSTNTDQSHYAITLESRLALLSRSRRCSVFQNLSVPEVVEQVLRAHGLEGPDFEFRLSREYPCREVITQWRETDLEFIQRLLAEVGIWFRYEMNETTELDVVIFGDTQLQYVFDVRLPYREPSGLSAEESVWGVRTWHNVVPGGVHANTYNYRTATTPMHARVSMHSDAVTTGEHYRYGETYLKDGGDTDPEPATESGAFYARMHHERELNSSARLHLFSNAPHLMPGQVLEPQGNIIEALKEGVIMTLVTFIGSRDSRLHVSVWGQPYTERYCFRPDCPERPEIHGTLPARIEGREKHDIYAHLDEHGRYRVKLDFDRNDSEQGYGYLWLRMAKPYSGPDYGWHTPLTDGTEVAIAFSNGDIDLPYISHAMHDSEHADVVTRDNRSQNILRTAGRNELRMEDLRGEEHIALTTSYGASQLNQGHITDEQGKQRGSGFELRTDEHGVIRVAKGLFVTAEGQTKAAGDVLDMDTALREIEICQNQLQALAAAAEQAQALEADIASQIAMFDKRLKPLNEMIHFHGPEGVAFTSGEHMQLVAAKNIAMNAGGDISTGSMGNTTLLAGEKIGLFARTDKLSIIASEGPVQIAAQNGEMHLSAEQKLSLLSASDMLFAGKKKVTLIGGGSYLIIEEGKIEYGTDTTYTRKIKRSVVTGAATMPVDLPSNNKVADLPAALNTFSFS
;
A
#
# COMPACT_ATOMS: atom_id res chain seq x y z
N MET A 1 75.87 25.16 -30.15
CA MET A 1 76.07 26.54 -30.65
C MET A 1 74.83 26.90 -31.44
N ASP A 2 73.91 27.60 -30.80
CA ASP A 2 73.03 28.56 -31.48
C ASP A 2 72.64 29.59 -30.41
N LEU A 3 73.28 30.75 -30.53
CA LEU A 3 73.20 31.91 -29.66
C LEU A 3 72.34 32.95 -30.36
N THR A 4 71.02 32.82 -30.36
CA THR A 4 70.12 33.90 -30.81
C THR A 4 68.71 33.76 -30.22
N THR A 5 68.54 34.14 -28.95
CA THR A 5 67.29 34.69 -28.36
C THR A 5 67.54 35.11 -26.90
N HIS A 6 68.40 36.10 -26.72
CA HIS A 6 68.52 36.85 -25.47
C HIS A 6 68.40 38.34 -25.80
N ALA A 7 67.16 38.81 -25.92
CA ALA A 7 66.84 40.22 -25.86
C ALA A 7 65.38 40.40 -25.42
N LEU A 8 65.20 41.20 -24.37
CA LEU A 8 63.95 41.70 -23.78
C LEU A 8 63.24 40.79 -22.77
N ASN A 9 63.88 40.58 -21.61
CA ASN A 9 63.14 40.49 -20.36
C ASN A 9 63.90 41.32 -19.30
N ASN A 10 63.69 42.63 -19.35
CA ASN A 10 64.27 43.59 -18.40
C ASN A 10 63.25 43.90 -17.30
N SER A 11 62.52 42.88 -16.84
CA SER A 11 61.67 43.00 -15.64
C SER A 11 62.53 42.69 -14.42
N LEU A 12 62.70 43.70 -13.56
CA LEU A 12 63.27 43.56 -12.22
C LEU A 12 62.24 42.93 -11.24
N SER A 13 61.11 42.41 -11.74
CA SER A 13 60.04 41.84 -10.93
C SER A 13 60.43 40.45 -10.42
N LEU A 14 60.33 40.26 -9.10
CA LEU A 14 60.47 38.96 -8.43
C LEU A 14 59.26 38.03 -8.69
N TYR A 15 58.30 38.48 -9.49
CA TYR A 15 57.04 37.80 -9.74
C TYR A 15 56.74 37.81 -11.23
N SER A 16 56.43 36.63 -11.78
CA SER A 16 56.01 36.47 -13.17
C SER A 16 54.63 35.84 -13.24
N LEU A 17 53.89 36.20 -14.29
CA LEU A 17 52.59 35.64 -14.62
C LEU A 17 52.67 35.20 -16.08
N ASP A 18 52.40 33.93 -16.33
CA ASP A 18 52.24 33.40 -17.67
C ASP A 18 50.77 33.01 -17.89
N ILE A 19 50.23 33.33 -19.06
CA ILE A 19 48.84 33.04 -19.42
C ILE A 19 48.85 32.18 -20.68
N ASN A 20 48.52 30.91 -20.50
CA ASN A 20 48.55 29.91 -21.55
C ASN A 20 47.60 30.30 -22.68
N ASP A 21 48.00 30.05 -23.92
CA ASP A 21 47.25 30.42 -25.12
C ASP A 21 46.86 31.92 -25.20
N SER A 22 47.65 32.80 -24.58
CA SER A 22 47.47 34.26 -24.65
C SER A 22 48.71 34.95 -25.20
N THR A 23 48.50 36.04 -25.94
CA THR A 23 49.59 36.92 -26.39
C THR A 23 49.91 38.04 -25.40
N VAL A 24 49.22 38.06 -24.26
CA VAL A 24 49.37 39.09 -23.23
C VAL A 24 50.70 38.87 -22.51
N ILE A 25 51.51 39.92 -22.42
CA ILE A 25 52.76 39.95 -21.66
C ILE A 25 52.53 40.80 -20.41
N PRO A 26 52.20 40.19 -19.26
CA PRO A 26 51.94 40.91 -18.03
C PRO A 26 53.23 41.20 -17.27
N ASP A 27 53.37 42.42 -16.75
CA ASP A 27 54.40 42.77 -15.78
C ASP A 27 53.72 42.91 -14.41
N VAL A 28 53.94 41.96 -13.49
CA VAL A 28 53.20 41.87 -12.21
C VAL A 28 53.50 43.07 -11.33
N LEU A 29 52.48 43.79 -10.87
CA LEU A 29 52.61 44.98 -10.01
C LEU A 29 52.45 44.63 -8.54
N ARG A 30 51.36 43.93 -8.21
CA ARG A 30 51.03 43.46 -6.86
C ARG A 30 50.07 42.29 -6.93
N PHE A 31 49.96 41.54 -5.85
CA PHE A 31 49.02 40.44 -5.76
C PHE A 31 48.52 40.23 -4.34
N ARG A 32 47.38 39.57 -4.25
CA ARG A 32 46.83 39.01 -3.02
C ARG A 32 46.40 37.58 -3.28
N GLY A 33 47.04 36.63 -2.62
CA GLY A 33 46.70 35.21 -2.65
C GLY A 33 46.00 34.77 -1.37
N GLN A 34 45.07 33.84 -1.51
CA GLN A 34 44.41 33.15 -0.40
C GLN A 34 44.30 31.67 -0.73
N GLU A 35 44.83 30.83 0.15
CA GLU A 35 44.76 29.37 0.08
C GLU A 35 44.26 28.83 1.42
N ALA A 36 43.32 27.90 1.43
CA ALA A 36 42.83 27.28 2.67
C ALA A 36 42.54 25.79 2.49
N LEU A 37 42.57 25.04 3.59
CA LEU A 37 42.07 23.67 3.59
C LEU A 37 40.58 23.67 3.26
N SER A 38 40.20 22.76 2.37
CA SER A 38 38.82 22.54 1.92
C SER A 38 38.13 23.74 1.27
N GLN A 39 38.89 24.70 0.75
CA GLN A 39 38.37 25.81 -0.06
C GLN A 39 39.24 26.00 -1.31
N PRO A 40 38.65 26.32 -2.48
CA PRO A 40 39.42 26.73 -3.64
C PRO A 40 40.33 27.91 -3.34
N PHE A 41 41.58 27.83 -3.80
CA PHE A 41 42.46 28.99 -3.72
C PHE A 41 42.00 30.10 -4.67
N SER A 42 42.35 31.34 -4.33
CA SER A 42 42.05 32.52 -5.15
C SER A 42 43.18 33.54 -5.06
N TRP A 43 43.70 33.94 -6.22
CA TRP A 43 44.82 34.87 -6.37
C TRP A 43 44.39 36.05 -7.23
N ARG A 44 44.25 37.23 -6.61
CA ARG A 44 44.04 38.46 -7.35
C ARG A 44 45.40 39.08 -7.70
N ILE A 45 45.72 39.12 -8.98
CA ILE A 45 47.02 39.58 -9.50
C ILE A 45 46.79 40.82 -10.34
N GLU A 46 47.39 41.93 -9.93
CA GLU A 46 47.42 43.20 -10.65
C GLU A 46 48.70 43.27 -11.49
N PHE A 47 48.57 43.61 -12.77
CA PHE A 47 49.70 43.71 -13.70
C PHE A 47 49.54 44.86 -14.67
N THR A 48 50.67 45.33 -15.20
CA THR A 48 50.72 46.35 -16.25
C THR A 48 51.20 45.76 -17.57
N THR A 49 50.66 46.25 -18.69
CA THR A 49 51.09 45.86 -20.02
C THR A 49 50.86 46.99 -21.03
N PRO A 50 51.72 47.19 -22.04
CA PRO A 50 51.47 48.13 -23.12
C PRO A 50 50.32 47.67 -24.05
N GLN A 51 49.89 46.41 -23.94
CA GLN A 51 48.83 45.84 -24.77
C GLN A 51 47.43 46.24 -24.28
N THR A 52 46.50 46.38 -25.22
CA THR A 52 45.07 46.43 -24.89
C THR A 52 44.58 45.00 -24.74
N VAL A 53 44.04 44.66 -23.56
CA VAL A 53 43.61 43.31 -23.22
C VAL A 53 42.10 43.27 -23.13
N ARG A 54 41.48 42.32 -23.81
CA ARG A 54 40.03 42.06 -23.74
C ARG A 54 39.78 40.82 -22.89
N GLY A 55 38.57 40.69 -22.36
CA GLY A 55 38.20 39.55 -21.51
C GLY A 55 38.45 38.19 -22.18
N GLU A 56 38.17 38.06 -23.48
CA GLU A 56 38.42 36.82 -24.24
C GLU A 56 39.91 36.45 -24.38
N ASP A 57 40.81 37.43 -24.19
CA ASP A 57 42.24 37.19 -24.30
C ASP A 57 42.78 36.50 -23.03
N VAL A 58 42.01 36.48 -21.92
CA VAL A 58 42.48 35.99 -20.59
C VAL A 58 41.49 35.10 -19.85
N LEU A 59 40.17 35.33 -19.92
CA LEU A 59 39.17 34.56 -19.16
C LEU A 59 39.14 33.10 -19.64
N MET A 60 38.94 32.17 -18.69
CA MET A 60 38.91 30.72 -18.91
C MET A 60 40.22 30.13 -19.48
N LYS A 61 41.32 30.89 -19.45
CA LYS A 61 42.65 30.37 -19.80
C LYS A 61 43.39 29.91 -18.55
N TYR A 62 44.21 28.88 -18.74
CA TYR A 62 45.16 28.44 -17.73
C TYR A 62 46.26 29.49 -17.56
N ALA A 63 46.74 29.66 -16.33
CA ALA A 63 47.81 30.59 -16.04
C ALA A 63 48.67 30.10 -14.88
N SER A 64 49.94 30.47 -14.94
CA SER A 64 50.99 30.12 -13.98
C SER A 64 51.54 31.39 -13.35
N PHE A 65 51.38 31.53 -12.04
CA PHE A 65 51.94 32.64 -11.27
C PHE A 65 53.14 32.15 -10.45
N ASP A 66 54.33 32.66 -10.77
CA ASP A 66 55.59 32.24 -10.13
C ASP A 66 56.19 33.33 -9.24
N MET A 67 56.67 32.91 -8.08
CA MET A 67 57.36 33.73 -7.09
C MET A 67 58.86 33.44 -7.09
N ASN A 68 59.53 33.78 -8.19
CA ASN A 68 60.99 33.64 -8.35
C ASN A 68 61.48 32.20 -8.14
N GLY A 69 60.73 31.22 -8.64
CA GLY A 69 61.01 29.79 -8.54
C GLY A 69 60.86 29.18 -7.14
N HIS A 70 60.40 29.95 -6.15
CA HIS A 70 60.16 29.43 -4.79
C HIS A 70 58.73 28.88 -4.59
N LYS A 71 57.77 29.37 -5.39
CA LYS A 71 56.39 28.87 -5.44
C LYS A 71 55.79 29.22 -6.80
N ALA A 72 55.32 28.20 -7.51
CA ALA A 72 54.44 28.36 -8.64
C ALA A 72 52.99 28.07 -8.21
N VAL A 73 52.04 28.83 -8.76
CA VAL A 73 50.60 28.60 -8.60
C VAL A 73 49.99 28.48 -9.98
N HIS A 74 49.49 27.29 -10.30
CA HIS A 74 48.79 27.02 -11.54
C HIS A 74 47.29 27.03 -11.30
N GLY A 75 46.53 27.65 -12.20
CA GLY A 75 45.08 27.67 -12.09
C GLY A 75 44.41 28.17 -13.36
N ILE A 76 43.15 28.56 -13.24
CA ILE A 76 42.34 29.13 -14.32
C ILE A 76 41.88 30.55 -13.99
N ILE A 77 41.91 31.43 -14.99
CA ILE A 77 41.47 32.82 -14.83
C ILE A 77 39.95 32.89 -14.85
N THR A 78 39.34 33.30 -13.74
CA THR A 78 37.88 33.36 -13.57
C THR A 78 37.31 34.78 -13.58
N ALA A 79 38.14 35.78 -13.35
CA ALA A 79 37.74 37.19 -13.41
C ALA A 79 38.83 38.07 -14.03
N PHE A 80 38.40 39.17 -14.64
CA PHE A 80 39.25 40.16 -15.27
C PHE A 80 38.69 41.57 -15.03
N GLU A 81 39.54 42.48 -14.57
CA GLU A 81 39.21 43.86 -14.25
C GLU A 81 40.15 44.80 -15.04
N TRP A 82 39.59 45.82 -15.69
CA TRP A 82 40.37 46.98 -16.13
C TRP A 82 40.38 48.02 -15.02
N LEU A 83 41.57 48.52 -14.66
CA LEU A 83 41.71 49.46 -13.55
C LEU A 83 42.02 50.88 -14.03
N SER A 84 43.03 51.05 -14.88
CA SER A 84 43.41 52.36 -15.43
C SER A 84 44.31 52.22 -16.66
N THR A 85 44.45 53.28 -17.45
CA THR A 85 45.39 53.35 -18.57
C THR A 85 46.11 54.69 -18.55
N ASN A 86 47.43 54.66 -18.73
CA ASN A 86 48.25 55.85 -18.97
C ASN A 86 48.82 55.82 -20.40
N THR A 87 49.69 56.78 -20.76
CA THR A 87 50.25 56.88 -22.12
C THR A 87 51.13 55.69 -22.51
N ASP A 88 51.74 55.01 -21.53
CA ASP A 88 52.75 53.98 -21.78
C ASP A 88 52.19 52.57 -21.60
N GLN A 89 51.29 52.37 -20.64
CA GLN A 89 50.77 51.06 -20.23
C GLN A 89 49.34 51.13 -19.68
N SER A 90 48.64 50.00 -19.77
CA SER A 90 47.36 49.75 -19.09
C SER A 90 47.54 48.86 -17.87
N HIS A 91 46.74 49.09 -16.84
CA HIS A 91 46.71 48.38 -15.57
C HIS A 91 45.45 47.55 -15.46
N TYR A 92 45.62 46.25 -15.25
CA TYR A 92 44.54 45.27 -15.13
C TYR A 92 44.70 44.45 -13.85
N ALA A 93 43.62 43.79 -13.43
CA ALA A 93 43.68 42.70 -12.47
C ALA A 93 43.03 41.44 -13.06
N ILE A 94 43.57 40.28 -12.70
CA ILE A 94 42.91 38.99 -12.92
C ILE A 94 42.71 38.27 -11.59
N THR A 95 41.72 37.39 -11.54
CA THR A 95 41.57 36.41 -10.47
C THR A 95 41.92 35.03 -11.02
N LEU A 96 43.01 34.47 -10.51
CA LEU A 96 43.47 33.10 -10.78
C LEU A 96 42.96 32.18 -9.67
N GLU A 97 42.17 31.17 -10.02
CA GLU A 97 41.55 30.25 -9.05
C GLU A 97 41.83 28.79 -9.42
N SER A 98 41.58 27.90 -8.47
CA SER A 98 41.57 26.46 -8.75
C SER A 98 40.51 26.13 -9.79
N ARG A 99 40.75 25.10 -10.60
CA ARG A 99 39.72 24.53 -11.48
C ARG A 99 38.47 24.11 -10.71
N LEU A 100 38.62 23.69 -9.45
CA LEU A 100 37.51 23.33 -8.57
C LEU A 100 36.55 24.52 -8.32
N ALA A 101 37.03 25.77 -8.39
CA ALA A 101 36.18 26.96 -8.22
C ALA A 101 35.12 27.10 -9.32
N LEU A 102 35.36 26.55 -10.52
CA LEU A 102 34.41 26.58 -11.62
C LEU A 102 33.12 25.80 -11.32
N LEU A 103 33.17 24.81 -10.44
CA LEU A 103 32.00 24.03 -10.02
C LEU A 103 30.97 24.89 -9.27
N SER A 104 31.34 26.08 -8.79
CA SER A 104 30.40 27.07 -8.25
C SER A 104 29.45 27.65 -9.30
N ARG A 105 29.72 27.44 -10.59
CA ARG A 105 28.91 27.94 -11.72
C ARG A 105 27.81 26.98 -12.17
N SER A 106 27.80 25.75 -11.64
CA SER A 106 26.79 24.73 -11.93
C SER A 106 25.96 24.43 -10.68
N ARG A 107 24.64 24.63 -10.76
CA ARG A 107 23.67 24.31 -9.71
C ARG A 107 22.59 23.38 -10.26
N ARG A 108 22.32 22.27 -9.55
CA ARG A 108 21.36 21.25 -10.01
C ARG A 108 20.68 20.52 -8.85
N CYS A 109 19.68 19.73 -9.21
CA CYS A 109 19.13 18.67 -8.37
C CYS A 109 19.45 17.33 -9.02
N SER A 110 20.00 16.39 -8.27
CA SER A 110 20.44 15.10 -8.80
C SER A 110 20.42 14.04 -7.72
N VAL A 111 20.21 12.79 -8.13
CA VAL A 111 20.18 11.63 -7.24
C VAL A 111 21.31 10.69 -7.65
N PHE A 112 22.07 10.23 -6.67
CA PHE A 112 23.09 9.19 -6.82
C PHE A 112 22.68 8.00 -5.96
N GLN A 113 22.69 6.79 -6.51
CA GLN A 113 22.23 5.57 -5.81
C GLN A 113 23.34 4.54 -5.72
N ASN A 114 23.46 3.89 -4.57
CA ASN A 114 24.43 2.80 -4.32
C ASN A 114 25.89 3.19 -4.60
N LEU A 115 26.27 4.40 -4.22
CA LEU A 115 27.62 4.94 -4.36
C LEU A 115 28.12 5.47 -3.01
N SER A 116 29.42 5.38 -2.78
CA SER A 116 30.08 6.01 -1.64
C SER A 116 30.31 7.50 -1.88
N VAL A 117 30.58 8.25 -0.82
CA VAL A 117 30.89 9.69 -0.93
C VAL A 117 32.06 9.98 -1.87
N PRO A 118 33.23 9.29 -1.77
CA PRO A 118 34.33 9.50 -2.72
C PRO A 118 33.96 9.22 -4.18
N GLU A 119 33.18 8.16 -4.44
CA GLU A 119 32.74 7.83 -5.81
C GLU A 119 31.80 8.90 -6.38
N VAL A 120 30.88 9.46 -5.58
CA VAL A 120 30.02 10.56 -6.03
C VAL A 120 30.86 11.81 -6.31
N VAL A 121 31.78 12.17 -5.43
CA VAL A 121 32.68 13.32 -5.64
C VAL A 121 33.51 13.13 -6.92
N GLU A 122 34.09 11.94 -7.12
CA GLU A 122 34.80 11.60 -8.35
C GLU A 122 33.92 11.76 -9.61
N GLN A 123 32.69 11.25 -9.59
CA GLN A 123 31.77 11.41 -10.72
C GLN A 123 31.47 12.87 -11.03
N VAL A 124 31.27 13.71 -10.00
CA VAL A 124 31.04 15.15 -10.17
C VAL A 124 32.28 15.83 -10.75
N LEU A 125 33.49 15.53 -10.24
CA LEU A 125 34.74 16.09 -10.76
C LEU A 125 34.96 15.72 -12.23
N ARG A 126 34.73 14.45 -12.60
CA ARG A 126 34.86 13.97 -13.98
C ARG A 126 33.84 14.59 -14.92
N ALA A 127 32.62 14.85 -14.46
CA ALA A 127 31.61 15.56 -15.24
C ALA A 127 32.03 17.01 -15.60
N HIS A 128 32.96 17.60 -14.84
CA HIS A 128 33.56 18.91 -15.08
C HIS A 128 34.93 18.84 -15.80
N GLY A 129 35.30 17.67 -16.33
CA GLY A 129 36.52 17.50 -17.12
C GLY A 129 37.80 17.37 -16.30
N LEU A 130 37.72 17.16 -14.98
CA LEU A 130 38.89 16.76 -14.19
C LEU A 130 39.13 15.26 -14.36
N GLU A 131 40.35 14.88 -14.74
CA GLU A 131 40.74 13.50 -14.98
C GLU A 131 41.58 12.93 -13.82
N GLY A 132 42.00 11.66 -13.94
CA GLY A 132 42.76 10.97 -12.89
C GLY A 132 44.03 11.67 -12.37
N PRO A 133 44.83 12.41 -13.17
CA PRO A 133 45.97 13.15 -12.63
C PRO A 133 45.60 14.48 -11.95
N ASP A 134 44.35 14.93 -12.04
CA ASP A 134 43.90 16.22 -11.52
C ASP A 134 43.43 16.16 -10.06
N PHE A 135 43.19 14.97 -9.53
CA PHE A 135 42.83 14.77 -8.14
C PHE A 135 43.25 13.39 -7.64
N GLU A 136 43.48 13.27 -6.33
CA GLU A 136 43.89 12.03 -5.69
C GLU A 136 43.19 11.85 -4.34
N PHE A 137 42.62 10.67 -4.10
CA PHE A 137 42.06 10.28 -2.82
C PHE A 137 43.09 9.51 -1.98
N ARG A 138 43.74 10.21 -1.04
CA ARG A 138 44.69 9.61 -0.08
C ARG A 138 43.97 9.31 1.24
N LEU A 139 42.98 8.42 1.18
CA LEU A 139 42.11 8.11 2.33
C LEU A 139 42.66 6.94 3.12
N SER A 140 42.63 7.04 4.45
CA SER A 140 43.04 5.97 5.36
C SER A 140 41.85 5.07 5.75
N ARG A 141 40.63 5.56 5.54
CA ARG A 141 39.38 4.85 5.83
C ARG A 141 38.72 4.37 4.54
N GLU A 142 37.99 3.27 4.65
CA GLU A 142 37.03 2.84 3.63
C GLU A 142 35.67 3.49 3.89
N TYR A 143 35.02 3.98 2.84
CA TYR A 143 33.73 4.65 2.89
C TYR A 143 32.65 3.75 2.28
N PRO A 144 31.57 3.44 3.02
CA PRO A 144 30.53 2.54 2.53
C PRO A 144 29.70 3.21 1.43
N CYS A 145 29.12 2.39 0.55
CA CYS A 145 28.09 2.86 -0.38
C CYS A 145 26.83 3.27 0.39
N ARG A 146 26.27 4.43 0.06
CA ARG A 146 24.96 4.87 0.55
C ARG A 146 23.88 4.43 -0.43
N GLU A 147 22.69 4.09 0.08
CA GLU A 147 21.54 3.76 -0.78
C GLU A 147 21.17 4.94 -1.68
N VAL A 148 21.23 6.16 -1.13
CA VAL A 148 21.00 7.41 -1.84
C VAL A 148 21.93 8.51 -1.32
N ILE A 149 22.34 9.38 -2.24
CA ILE A 149 22.92 10.68 -1.97
C ILE A 149 22.19 11.67 -2.88
N THR A 150 21.53 12.66 -2.27
CA THR A 150 20.79 13.69 -3.02
C THR A 150 21.57 15.00 -3.04
N GLN A 151 21.74 15.56 -4.24
CA GLN A 151 22.12 16.95 -4.45
C GLN A 151 20.85 17.79 -4.58
N TRP A 152 20.65 18.78 -3.70
CA TRP A 152 19.41 19.55 -3.70
C TRP A 152 19.66 21.06 -3.73
N ARG A 153 19.42 21.66 -4.91
CA ARG A 153 19.47 23.12 -5.15
C ARG A 153 20.78 23.79 -4.73
N GLU A 154 21.86 23.04 -4.71
CA GLU A 154 23.21 23.47 -4.35
C GLU A 154 24.11 23.45 -5.59
N THR A 155 25.16 24.26 -5.58
CA THR A 155 26.19 24.18 -6.62
C THR A 155 26.98 22.88 -6.49
N ASP A 156 27.64 22.44 -7.56
CA ASP A 156 28.47 21.23 -7.51
C ASP A 156 29.64 21.39 -6.50
N LEU A 157 30.15 22.62 -6.34
CA LEU A 157 31.16 22.92 -5.32
C LEU A 157 30.59 22.82 -3.90
N GLU A 158 29.44 23.46 -3.64
CA GLU A 158 28.75 23.38 -2.34
C GLU A 158 28.43 21.93 -1.96
N PHE A 159 27.99 21.13 -2.94
CA PHE A 159 27.69 19.71 -2.79
C PHE A 159 28.92 18.90 -2.37
N ILE A 160 30.03 19.03 -3.11
CA ILE A 160 31.29 18.33 -2.79
C ILE A 160 31.78 18.75 -1.40
N GLN A 161 31.82 20.05 -1.11
CA GLN A 161 32.30 20.55 0.18
C GLN A 161 31.44 20.01 1.34
N ARG A 162 30.12 20.01 1.19
CA ARG A 162 29.20 19.46 2.19
C ARG A 162 29.42 17.96 2.39
N LEU A 163 29.39 17.17 1.33
CA LEU A 163 29.54 15.71 1.42
C LEU A 163 30.86 15.30 2.06
N LEU A 164 31.96 15.93 1.66
CA LEU A 164 33.29 15.65 2.23
C LEU A 164 33.33 16.05 3.71
N ALA A 165 32.79 17.22 4.07
CA ALA A 165 32.76 17.69 5.46
C ALA A 165 31.89 16.80 6.37
N GLU A 166 30.76 16.27 5.87
CA GLU A 166 29.90 15.32 6.60
C GLU A 166 30.69 14.08 7.05
N VAL A 167 31.54 13.56 6.17
CA VAL A 167 32.33 12.34 6.43
C VAL A 167 33.78 12.64 6.85
N GLY A 168 34.07 13.90 7.17
CA GLY A 168 35.35 14.35 7.71
C GLY A 168 36.51 14.42 6.71
N ILE A 169 36.29 14.24 5.42
CA ILE A 169 37.34 14.40 4.40
C ILE A 169 37.60 15.89 4.19
N TRP A 170 38.86 16.28 4.25
CA TRP A 170 39.35 17.59 3.87
C TRP A 170 40.14 17.51 2.57
N PHE A 171 40.38 18.63 1.91
CA PHE A 171 41.24 18.66 0.73
C PHE A 171 42.24 19.82 0.74
N ARG A 172 43.33 19.65 0.01
CA ARG A 172 44.36 20.67 -0.24
C ARG A 172 44.82 20.60 -1.70
N TYR A 173 45.67 21.54 -2.09
CA TYR A 173 46.21 21.61 -3.44
C TYR A 173 47.69 21.26 -3.45
N GLU A 174 48.09 20.53 -4.49
CA GLU A 174 49.48 20.39 -4.94
C GLU A 174 49.58 20.98 -6.34
N MET A 175 50.76 21.46 -6.73
CA MET A 175 51.01 22.01 -8.06
C MET A 175 51.83 21.00 -8.84
N ASN A 176 51.32 20.59 -10.00
CA ASN A 176 52.03 19.65 -10.86
C ASN A 176 52.91 20.42 -11.86
N GLU A 177 54.22 20.44 -11.60
CA GLU A 177 55.23 21.12 -12.43
C GLU A 177 55.33 20.57 -13.87
N THR A 178 54.85 19.34 -14.13
CA THR A 178 54.91 18.74 -15.48
C THR A 178 53.72 19.13 -16.34
N THR A 179 52.53 19.16 -15.74
CA THR A 179 51.30 19.53 -16.47
C THR A 179 50.94 21.00 -16.33
N GLU A 180 51.59 21.73 -15.42
CA GLU A 180 51.28 23.11 -15.04
C GLU A 180 49.80 23.26 -14.62
N LEU A 181 49.33 22.34 -13.79
CA LEU A 181 47.95 22.31 -13.31
C LEU A 181 47.89 22.09 -11.80
N ASP A 182 46.80 22.54 -11.18
CA ASP A 182 46.47 22.25 -9.79
C ASP A 182 45.96 20.82 -9.62
N VAL A 183 46.44 20.12 -8.60
CA VAL A 183 45.99 18.77 -8.22
C VAL A 183 45.29 18.83 -6.88
N VAL A 184 44.07 18.31 -6.79
CA VAL A 184 43.29 18.27 -5.54
C VAL A 184 43.60 16.99 -4.76
N ILE A 185 44.16 17.11 -3.57
CA ILE A 185 44.46 15.98 -2.70
C ILE A 185 43.41 15.89 -1.60
N PHE A 186 42.65 14.81 -1.56
CA PHE A 186 41.66 14.50 -0.53
C PHE A 186 42.27 13.63 0.57
N GLY A 187 42.09 14.01 1.83
CA GLY A 187 42.61 13.30 3.00
C GLY A 187 41.63 13.29 4.17
N ASP A 188 41.72 12.28 5.03
CA ASP A 188 40.80 12.04 6.15
C ASP A 188 41.50 11.91 7.52
N THR A 189 42.84 11.88 7.52
CA THR A 189 43.68 11.70 8.72
C THR A 189 44.92 12.59 8.68
N GLN A 190 45.59 12.74 9.84
CA GLN A 190 46.83 13.51 9.96
C GLN A 190 48.00 12.91 9.16
N LEU A 191 47.92 11.63 8.77
CA LEU A 191 48.95 10.98 7.94
C LEU A 191 49.12 11.66 6.59
N GLN A 192 48.12 12.42 6.14
CA GLN A 192 48.14 13.13 4.85
C GLN A 192 48.63 14.58 4.95
N TYR A 193 49.02 15.01 6.16
CA TYR A 193 49.71 16.29 6.34
C TYR A 193 51.15 16.23 5.83
N VAL A 194 51.67 17.41 5.49
CA VAL A 194 53.06 17.57 5.04
C VAL A 194 53.88 18.12 6.21
N PHE A 195 54.82 17.32 6.69
CA PHE A 195 55.69 17.67 7.81
C PHE A 195 57.02 18.27 7.33
N ASP A 196 57.95 18.49 8.26
CA ASP A 196 59.32 18.99 8.03
C ASP A 196 59.41 20.45 7.53
N VAL A 197 58.37 21.25 7.76
CA VAL A 197 58.40 22.69 7.47
C VAL A 197 58.99 23.46 8.66
N ARG A 198 60.30 23.65 8.65
CA ARG A 198 61.05 24.27 9.77
C ARG A 198 61.52 25.68 9.43
N LEU A 199 60.98 26.67 10.16
CA LEU A 199 61.36 28.08 10.00
C LEU A 199 61.80 28.69 11.34
N PRO A 200 62.83 29.55 11.37
CA PRO A 200 63.25 30.23 12.60
C PRO A 200 62.17 31.19 13.11
N TYR A 201 61.87 31.12 14.42
CA TYR A 201 60.96 32.04 15.08
C TYR A 201 61.68 33.33 15.51
N ARG A 202 61.62 34.37 14.68
CA ARG A 202 62.22 35.69 14.93
C ARG A 202 61.67 36.73 13.95
N GLU A 203 61.68 37.99 14.37
CA GLU A 203 61.38 39.12 13.48
C GLU A 203 62.44 39.24 12.36
N PRO A 204 62.02 39.45 11.09
CA PRO A 204 62.95 39.66 9.99
C PRO A 204 63.68 41.00 10.17
N SER A 205 64.99 40.94 10.43
CA SER A 205 65.84 42.12 10.62
C SER A 205 67.07 42.06 9.68
N GLY A 206 67.48 43.22 9.15
CA GLY A 206 68.59 43.34 8.19
C GLY A 206 68.17 43.58 6.73
N LEU A 207 69.16 43.73 5.83
CA LEU A 207 68.98 43.99 4.39
C LEU A 207 68.70 42.71 3.57
N SER A 208 69.02 41.51 4.10
CA SER A 208 68.60 40.22 3.55
C SER A 208 67.83 39.47 4.63
N ALA A 209 66.50 39.49 4.57
CA ALA A 209 65.68 38.77 5.53
C ALA A 209 65.64 37.29 5.13
N GLU A 210 66.34 36.42 5.87
CA GLU A 210 66.13 34.97 5.81
C GLU A 210 64.66 34.65 6.10
N GLU A 211 64.17 33.55 5.54
CA GLU A 211 62.81 33.06 5.80
C GLU A 211 62.61 32.80 7.30
N SER A 212 61.53 33.30 7.86
CA SER A 212 61.24 33.25 9.31
C SER A 212 59.75 33.37 9.58
N VAL A 213 59.38 33.11 10.83
CA VAL A 213 58.02 33.29 11.34
C VAL A 213 58.02 34.14 12.61
N TRP A 214 57.02 35.00 12.78
CA TRP A 214 56.97 35.95 13.90
C TRP A 214 55.53 36.41 14.21
N GLY A 215 55.40 37.29 15.22
CA GLY A 215 54.13 37.98 15.52
C GLY A 215 52.97 37.08 15.93
N VAL A 216 53.26 35.96 16.61
CA VAL A 216 52.27 34.93 16.94
C VAL A 216 51.17 35.48 17.86
N ARG A 217 49.92 35.12 17.54
CA ARG A 217 48.72 35.38 18.33
C ARG A 217 47.97 34.08 18.56
N THR A 218 47.41 33.92 19.75
CA THR A 218 46.69 32.70 20.14
C THR A 218 45.31 33.06 20.72
N TRP A 219 44.31 32.26 20.38
CA TRP A 219 42.95 32.34 20.92
C TRP A 219 42.53 30.96 21.42
N HIS A 220 41.88 30.91 22.57
CA HIS A 220 41.37 29.66 23.15
C HIS A 220 39.89 29.83 23.52
N ASN A 221 39.08 28.83 23.21
CA ASN A 221 37.66 28.80 23.48
C ASN A 221 37.32 27.56 24.32
N VAL A 222 36.33 27.69 25.20
CA VAL A 222 35.70 26.54 25.85
C VAL A 222 34.79 25.86 24.82
N VAL A 223 34.89 24.54 24.68
CA VAL A 223 34.12 23.75 23.71
C VAL A 223 33.38 22.58 24.38
N PRO A 224 32.40 21.95 23.73
CA PRO A 224 31.74 20.75 24.25
C PRO A 224 32.74 19.64 24.63
N GLY A 225 32.48 18.91 25.73
CA GLY A 225 33.32 17.80 26.17
C GLY A 225 33.01 16.45 25.52
N GLY A 226 31.90 16.38 24.79
CA GLY A 226 31.48 15.18 24.08
C GLY A 226 30.28 15.46 23.19
N VAL A 227 30.05 14.54 22.26
CA VAL A 227 28.92 14.54 21.34
C VAL A 227 28.13 13.25 21.50
N HIS A 228 26.80 13.38 21.52
CA HIS A 228 25.88 12.26 21.57
C HIS A 228 24.99 12.31 20.32
N ALA A 229 25.16 11.33 19.44
CA ALA A 229 24.33 11.15 18.25
C ALA A 229 23.24 10.11 18.52
N ASN A 230 22.02 10.39 18.04
CA ASN A 230 20.88 9.48 18.16
C ASN A 230 20.04 9.52 16.88
N THR A 231 19.50 8.38 16.46
CA THR A 231 18.65 8.31 15.28
C THR A 231 17.61 7.19 15.38
N TYR A 232 16.73 7.11 14.39
CA TYR A 232 15.73 6.05 14.28
C TYR A 232 15.79 5.38 12.91
N ASN A 233 16.08 4.08 12.89
CA ASN A 233 15.98 3.26 11.68
C ASN A 233 14.76 2.34 11.77
N TYR A 234 13.77 2.58 10.91
CA TYR A 234 12.55 1.78 10.88
C TYR A 234 12.77 0.31 10.50
N ARG A 235 13.89 -0.02 9.82
CA ARG A 235 14.23 -1.40 9.40
C ARG A 235 14.72 -2.24 10.57
N THR A 236 15.27 -1.59 11.59
CA THR A 236 15.77 -2.20 12.83
C THR A 236 15.18 -1.45 14.03
N ALA A 237 13.86 -1.27 14.05
CA ALA A 237 13.17 -0.36 14.96
C ALA A 237 13.36 -0.63 16.47
N THR A 238 13.75 -1.86 16.83
CA THR A 238 14.02 -2.27 18.22
C THR A 238 15.49 -2.16 18.60
N THR A 239 16.39 -1.97 17.64
CA THR A 239 17.82 -1.79 17.88
C THR A 239 18.04 -0.36 18.39
N PRO A 240 18.60 -0.17 19.59
CA PRO A 240 19.03 1.16 20.04
C PRO A 240 20.02 1.75 19.03
N MET A 241 19.85 3.03 18.70
CA MET A 241 20.72 3.75 17.77
C MET A 241 21.17 5.06 18.40
N HIS A 242 21.97 4.94 19.45
CA HIS A 242 22.56 6.07 20.16
C HIS A 242 24.05 5.80 20.40
N ALA A 243 24.88 6.78 20.05
CA ALA A 243 26.31 6.70 20.22
C ALA A 243 26.85 7.96 20.91
N ARG A 244 27.75 7.77 21.88
CA ARG A 244 28.35 8.87 22.67
C ARG A 244 29.86 8.82 22.57
N VAL A 245 30.46 9.91 22.08
CA VAL A 245 31.91 10.03 21.93
C VAL A 245 32.46 11.21 22.71
N SER A 246 33.46 10.93 23.55
CA SER A 246 34.24 11.91 24.31
C SER A 246 35.72 11.64 24.08
N MET A 247 36.34 12.37 23.16
CA MET A 247 37.77 12.23 22.88
C MET A 247 38.61 12.86 23.99
N HIS A 248 39.74 12.22 24.29
CA HIS A 248 40.72 12.79 25.20
C HIS A 248 41.45 13.95 24.51
N SER A 249 41.34 15.15 25.07
CA SER A 249 42.01 16.35 24.56
C SER A 249 42.50 17.22 25.71
N ASP A 250 43.46 18.10 25.42
CA ASP A 250 43.98 19.08 26.37
C ASP A 250 43.15 20.39 26.34
N ALA A 251 42.06 20.41 25.56
CA ALA A 251 41.14 21.53 25.46
C ALA A 251 40.34 21.70 26.76
N VAL A 252 39.97 22.95 27.06
CA VAL A 252 39.06 23.24 28.17
C VAL A 252 37.65 22.95 27.71
N THR A 253 37.01 21.92 28.27
CA THR A 253 35.71 21.45 27.82
C THR A 253 34.63 21.51 28.90
N THR A 254 33.37 21.66 28.48
CA THR A 254 32.19 21.54 29.36
C THR A 254 30.94 21.17 28.58
N GLY A 255 29.98 20.52 29.23
CA GLY A 255 28.70 20.14 28.61
C GLY A 255 28.83 19.04 27.54
N GLU A 256 27.71 18.78 26.88
CA GLU A 256 27.55 17.76 25.83
C GLU A 256 26.68 18.32 24.71
N HIS A 257 27.04 18.02 23.45
CA HIS A 257 26.26 18.38 22.27
C HIS A 257 25.43 17.16 21.83
N TYR A 258 24.11 17.22 22.03
CA TYR A 258 23.18 16.16 21.61
C TYR A 258 22.65 16.44 20.20
N ARG A 259 22.70 15.44 19.32
CA ARG A 259 22.27 15.52 17.92
C ARG A 259 21.31 14.37 17.62
N TYR A 260 20.15 14.71 17.06
CA TYR A 260 19.12 13.72 16.69
C TYR A 260 18.80 13.80 15.21
N GLY A 261 18.70 12.64 14.55
CA GLY A 261 18.24 12.53 13.17
C GLY A 261 19.35 12.38 12.12
N GLU A 262 20.61 12.21 12.53
CA GLU A 262 21.68 11.85 11.60
C GLU A 262 21.43 10.47 10.99
N THR A 263 21.73 10.33 9.70
CA THR A 263 21.44 9.10 8.96
C THR A 263 22.63 8.14 9.05
N TYR A 264 22.53 7.15 9.93
CA TYR A 264 23.46 6.02 10.00
C TYR A 264 22.68 4.70 10.18
N LEU A 265 23.25 3.59 9.72
CA LEU A 265 22.59 2.27 9.77
C LEU A 265 23.08 1.39 10.92
N LYS A 266 24.20 1.76 11.54
CA LYS A 266 24.85 1.02 12.63
C LYS A 266 25.31 2.01 13.69
N ASP A 267 25.15 1.67 14.96
CA ASP A 267 25.57 2.56 16.06
C ASP A 267 27.09 2.73 16.12
N GLY A 268 27.84 1.64 16.01
CA GLY A 268 29.27 1.65 16.32
C GLY A 268 29.51 1.54 17.83
N GLY A 269 30.75 1.22 18.23
CA GLY A 269 31.11 1.15 19.64
C GLY A 269 31.53 2.50 20.18
N ASP A 270 30.91 2.97 21.27
CA ASP A 270 31.25 4.26 21.93
C ASP A 270 32.69 4.37 22.42
N THR A 271 33.33 3.22 22.68
CA THR A 271 34.71 3.13 23.16
C THR A 271 35.71 2.76 22.07
N ASP A 272 35.25 2.58 20.83
CA ASP A 272 36.13 2.20 19.73
C ASP A 272 37.02 3.39 19.36
N PRO A 273 38.36 3.27 19.47
CA PRO A 273 39.26 4.33 19.06
C PRO A 273 39.28 4.54 17.54
N GLU A 274 38.68 3.67 16.73
CA GLU A 274 38.49 3.85 15.29
C GLU A 274 37.11 3.34 14.87
N PRO A 275 36.04 4.09 15.17
CA PRO A 275 34.68 3.63 14.87
C PRO A 275 34.51 3.40 13.37
N ALA A 276 33.71 2.39 13.03
CA ALA A 276 33.37 2.06 11.65
C ALA A 276 32.83 3.28 10.91
N THR A 277 33.33 3.55 9.70
CA THR A 277 32.97 4.72 8.90
C THR A 277 31.45 4.81 8.70
N GLU A 278 30.90 6.01 8.88
CA GLU A 278 29.45 6.31 8.83
C GLU A 278 28.56 5.56 9.85
N SER A 279 29.13 5.06 10.95
CA SER A 279 28.37 4.68 12.15
C SER A 279 27.98 5.89 13.01
N GLY A 280 27.06 5.71 13.95
CA GLY A 280 26.71 6.75 14.94
C GLY A 280 27.94 7.26 15.71
N ALA A 281 28.81 6.36 16.17
CA ALA A 281 30.05 6.69 16.86
C ALA A 281 31.03 7.44 15.93
N PHE A 282 31.06 7.11 14.64
CA PHE A 282 31.86 7.84 13.66
C PHE A 282 31.37 9.29 13.50
N TYR A 283 30.08 9.52 13.31
CA TYR A 283 29.55 10.88 13.18
C TYR A 283 29.72 11.67 14.48
N ALA A 284 29.41 11.08 15.64
CA ALA A 284 29.65 11.69 16.94
C ALA A 284 31.12 12.10 17.10
N ARG A 285 32.06 11.26 16.64
CA ARG A 285 33.48 11.62 16.61
C ARG A 285 33.79 12.76 15.66
N MET A 286 33.33 12.73 14.40
CA MET A 286 33.58 13.81 13.44
C MET A 286 33.08 15.17 13.96
N HIS A 287 31.91 15.18 14.60
CA HIS A 287 31.37 16.36 15.26
C HIS A 287 32.24 16.81 16.43
N HIS A 288 32.67 15.90 17.30
CA HIS A 288 33.51 16.27 18.44
C HIS A 288 34.89 16.78 17.99
N GLU A 289 35.51 16.18 16.98
CA GLU A 289 36.78 16.68 16.43
C GLU A 289 36.65 18.10 15.89
N ARG A 290 35.52 18.43 15.24
CA ARG A 290 35.23 19.78 14.76
C ARG A 290 35.06 20.78 15.91
N GLU A 291 34.38 20.39 16.99
CA GLU A 291 34.30 21.21 18.22
C GLU A 291 35.72 21.46 18.77
N LEU A 292 36.55 20.43 18.86
CA LEU A 292 37.93 20.52 19.34
C LEU A 292 38.82 21.38 18.43
N ASN A 293 38.63 21.36 17.10
CA ASN A 293 39.35 22.25 16.18
C ASN A 293 39.10 23.74 16.48
N SER A 294 37.93 24.09 17.04
CA SER A 294 37.59 25.46 17.41
C SER A 294 38.15 25.90 18.78
N SER A 295 38.71 24.95 19.54
CA SER A 295 39.20 25.18 20.91
C SER A 295 40.45 26.06 20.97
N ALA A 296 41.30 26.01 19.95
CA ALA A 296 42.53 26.79 19.88
C ALA A 296 42.81 27.25 18.43
N ARG A 297 43.08 28.54 18.25
CA ARG A 297 43.47 29.13 16.95
C ARG A 297 44.77 29.90 17.08
N LEU A 298 45.60 29.79 16.06
CA LEU A 298 46.91 30.42 15.96
C LEU A 298 46.96 31.30 14.72
N HIS A 299 47.60 32.46 14.86
CA HIS A 299 47.92 33.35 13.75
C HIS A 299 49.38 33.79 13.85
N LEU A 300 50.10 33.74 12.74
CA LEU A 300 51.50 34.17 12.66
C LEU A 300 51.82 34.78 11.30
N PHE A 301 52.88 35.59 11.27
CA PHE A 301 53.40 36.18 10.04
C PHE A 301 54.64 35.42 9.57
N SER A 302 54.87 35.44 8.26
CA SER A 302 56.05 34.88 7.61
C SER A 302 56.42 35.65 6.35
N ASN A 303 57.63 35.43 5.85
CA ASN A 303 58.12 35.85 4.54
C ASN A 303 58.44 34.65 3.62
N ALA A 304 58.13 33.41 4.02
CA ALA A 304 58.41 32.21 3.26
C ALA A 304 57.30 31.96 2.19
N PRO A 305 57.62 31.99 0.88
CA PRO A 305 56.65 31.81 -0.19
C PRO A 305 56.10 30.39 -0.31
N HIS A 306 56.88 29.37 0.09
CA HIS A 306 56.56 27.95 -0.11
C HIS A 306 55.52 27.38 0.89
N LEU A 307 54.99 28.20 1.80
CA LEU A 307 54.00 27.75 2.79
C LEU A 307 52.67 27.44 2.10
N MET A 308 52.00 26.37 2.55
CA MET A 308 50.73 25.91 1.96
C MET A 308 49.81 25.31 3.03
N PRO A 309 48.47 25.46 2.91
CA PRO A 309 47.55 24.76 3.79
C PRO A 309 47.76 23.24 3.78
N GLY A 310 47.63 22.59 4.94
CA GLY A 310 47.89 21.16 5.12
C GLY A 310 49.33 20.81 5.50
N GLN A 311 50.25 21.78 5.51
CA GLN A 311 51.58 21.62 6.10
C GLN A 311 51.55 21.86 7.62
N VAL A 312 52.38 21.12 8.35
CA VAL A 312 52.67 21.35 9.77
C VAL A 312 53.94 22.18 9.88
N LEU A 313 53.78 23.44 10.26
CA LEU A 313 54.87 24.36 10.51
C LEU A 313 55.46 24.08 11.91
N GLU A 314 56.77 23.88 11.97
CA GLU A 314 57.55 23.63 13.19
C GLU A 314 58.53 24.80 13.44
N PRO A 315 58.09 25.89 14.10
CA PRO A 315 58.95 27.02 14.37
C PRO A 315 60.16 26.63 15.24
N GLN A 316 61.34 27.12 14.89
CA GLN A 316 62.60 26.79 15.56
C GLN A 316 63.09 27.92 16.47
N GLY A 317 63.82 27.58 17.53
CA GLY A 317 64.42 28.56 18.45
C GLY A 317 63.60 28.76 19.74
N ASN A 318 63.54 30.00 20.24
CA ASN A 318 62.83 30.31 21.49
C ASN A 318 61.33 30.53 21.25
N ILE A 319 60.59 29.43 21.12
CA ILE A 319 59.16 29.42 20.79
C ILE A 319 58.28 29.47 22.05
N ILE A 320 57.03 29.95 21.89
CA ILE A 320 56.01 29.91 22.94
C ILE A 320 55.41 28.51 23.06
N GLU A 321 54.77 28.21 24.21
CA GLU A 321 54.16 26.89 24.49
C GLU A 321 53.23 26.42 23.35
N ALA A 322 52.40 27.32 22.84
CA ALA A 322 51.39 27.01 21.83
C ALA A 322 51.95 26.58 20.46
N LEU A 323 53.27 26.71 20.24
CA LEU A 323 53.94 26.32 18.99
C LEU A 323 54.78 25.04 19.13
N LYS A 324 54.91 24.48 20.34
CA LYS A 324 55.81 23.35 20.61
C LYS A 324 55.48 22.10 19.81
N GLU A 325 54.19 21.79 19.69
CA GLU A 325 53.70 20.63 18.95
C GLU A 325 53.63 20.91 17.43
N GLY A 326 53.92 22.13 16.99
CA GLY A 326 53.74 22.58 15.60
C GLY A 326 52.36 23.16 15.32
N VAL A 327 52.21 23.76 14.14
CA VAL A 327 51.00 24.45 13.69
C VAL A 327 50.54 23.86 12.36
N ILE A 328 49.40 23.17 12.36
CA ILE A 328 48.77 22.77 11.10
C ILE A 328 48.15 24.01 10.45
N MET A 329 48.65 24.36 9.27
CA MET A 329 48.21 25.55 8.55
C MET A 329 46.88 25.27 7.85
N THR A 330 45.84 26.01 8.24
CA THR A 330 44.48 25.85 7.69
C THR A 330 44.13 26.95 6.68
N LEU A 331 44.77 28.11 6.78
CA LEU A 331 44.62 29.23 5.84
C LEU A 331 45.95 29.99 5.73
N VAL A 332 46.42 30.21 4.51
CA VAL A 332 47.61 30.99 4.21
C VAL A 332 47.23 32.10 3.23
N THR A 333 47.65 33.33 3.54
CA THR A 333 47.39 34.51 2.72
C THR A 333 48.70 35.18 2.35
N PHE A 334 48.81 35.62 1.09
CA PHE A 334 50.01 36.19 0.52
C PHE A 334 49.70 37.60 0.04
N ILE A 335 50.54 38.56 0.40
CA ILE A 335 50.48 39.92 -0.13
C ILE A 335 51.89 40.30 -0.56
N GLY A 336 52.06 40.72 -1.80
CA GLY A 336 53.33 41.17 -2.34
C GLY A 336 53.13 42.21 -3.42
N SER A 337 54.15 43.02 -3.64
CA SER A 337 54.18 44.03 -4.71
C SER A 337 55.62 44.35 -5.10
N ARG A 338 55.82 45.19 -6.12
CA ARG A 338 57.18 45.64 -6.46
C ARG A 338 57.82 46.52 -5.40
N ASP A 339 57.02 47.29 -4.67
CA ASP A 339 57.46 48.27 -3.68
C ASP A 339 57.36 47.75 -2.23
N SER A 340 56.81 46.55 -2.03
CA SER A 340 56.71 45.90 -0.73
C SER A 340 57.23 44.46 -0.75
N ARG A 341 57.79 44.04 0.37
CA ARG A 341 58.25 42.67 0.58
C ARG A 341 57.05 41.72 0.58
N LEU A 342 57.29 40.44 0.26
CA LEU A 342 56.30 39.39 0.49
C LEU A 342 55.94 39.33 1.98
N HIS A 343 54.64 39.41 2.24
CA HIS A 343 54.06 39.24 3.56
C HIS A 343 53.08 38.08 3.53
N VAL A 344 53.38 37.03 4.29
CA VAL A 344 52.57 35.83 4.43
C VAL A 344 51.93 35.84 5.80
N SER A 345 50.62 35.61 5.84
CA SER A 345 49.85 35.48 7.07
C SER A 345 49.26 34.08 7.14
N VAL A 346 49.63 33.35 8.19
CA VAL A 346 49.30 31.94 8.41
C VAL A 346 48.32 31.85 9.56
N TRP A 347 47.18 31.23 9.31
CA TRP A 347 46.20 30.81 10.30
C TRP A 347 46.22 29.29 10.42
N GLY A 348 46.05 28.80 11.64
CA GLY A 348 46.09 27.37 11.91
C GLY A 348 45.58 27.03 13.29
N GLN A 349 45.78 25.77 13.66
CA GLN A 349 45.53 25.24 14.99
C GLN A 349 46.79 24.47 15.45
N PRO A 350 46.98 24.28 16.77
CA PRO A 350 48.05 23.41 17.26
C PRO A 350 47.92 22.02 16.64
N TYR A 351 49.04 21.45 16.20
CA TYR A 351 49.07 20.06 15.73
C TYR A 351 48.84 19.09 16.90
N THR A 352 48.17 17.97 16.61
CA THR A 352 47.98 16.88 17.56
C THR A 352 47.79 15.56 16.83
N GLU A 353 48.33 14.49 17.40
CA GLU A 353 48.17 13.13 16.89
C GLU A 353 46.79 12.53 17.22
N ARG A 354 46.02 13.16 18.12
CA ARG A 354 44.77 12.58 18.65
C ARG A 354 43.56 12.76 17.73
N TYR A 355 43.48 13.89 17.03
CA TYR A 355 42.41 14.23 16.09
C TYR A 355 42.95 15.14 14.99
N CYS A 356 42.27 15.15 13.85
CA CYS A 356 42.70 15.94 12.70
C CYS A 356 41.80 17.18 12.50
N PHE A 357 42.21 18.05 11.58
CA PHE A 357 41.37 19.11 11.04
C PHE A 357 40.13 18.52 10.36
N ARG A 358 38.97 19.07 10.70
CA ARG A 358 37.68 18.79 10.09
C ARG A 358 37.16 20.07 9.45
N PRO A 359 36.77 20.03 8.16
CA PRO A 359 36.19 21.20 7.51
C PRO A 359 34.91 21.63 8.22
N ASP A 360 34.61 22.92 8.16
CA ASP A 360 33.29 23.43 8.52
C ASP A 360 32.24 22.66 7.68
N CYS A 361 31.22 22.14 8.36
CA CYS A 361 30.15 21.38 7.70
C CYS A 361 28.99 22.34 7.43
N PRO A 362 28.69 22.69 6.17
CA PRO A 362 27.49 23.43 5.82
C PRO A 362 26.25 22.67 6.31
N GLU A 363 25.18 23.41 6.60
CA GLU A 363 23.88 22.79 6.89
C GLU A 363 23.40 21.98 5.68
N ARG A 364 22.83 20.81 5.96
CA ARG A 364 22.26 19.97 4.91
C ARG A 364 21.05 20.69 4.30
N PRO A 365 20.90 20.72 2.97
CA PRO A 365 19.68 21.20 2.36
C PRO A 365 18.48 20.41 2.87
N GLU A 366 17.36 21.09 3.09
CA GLU A 366 16.11 20.47 3.57
C GLU A 366 14.96 20.63 2.57
N ILE A 367 14.04 19.67 2.58
CA ILE A 367 12.76 19.73 1.89
C ILE A 367 11.64 19.70 2.93
N HIS A 368 11.12 20.87 3.28
CA HIS A 368 10.03 20.98 4.29
C HIS A 368 8.64 20.59 3.75
N GLY A 369 8.49 20.43 2.43
CA GLY A 369 7.23 20.10 1.77
C GLY A 369 7.20 18.68 1.20
N THR A 370 6.32 18.47 0.22
CA THR A 370 6.31 17.24 -0.57
C THR A 370 6.78 17.50 -2.00
N LEU A 371 7.36 16.48 -2.62
CA LEU A 371 7.69 16.47 -4.04
C LEU A 371 6.81 15.44 -4.77
N PRO A 372 6.30 15.77 -5.97
CA PRO A 372 5.57 14.81 -6.77
C PRO A 372 6.51 13.70 -7.27
N ALA A 373 5.96 12.50 -7.31
CA ALA A 373 6.59 11.32 -7.88
C ALA A 373 5.51 10.40 -8.45
N ARG A 374 5.94 9.42 -9.24
CA ARG A 374 5.06 8.35 -9.73
C ARG A 374 5.53 6.98 -9.25
N ILE A 375 4.59 6.11 -8.90
CA ILE A 375 4.88 4.71 -8.62
C ILE A 375 5.42 4.03 -9.89
N GLU A 376 6.47 3.23 -9.74
CA GLU A 376 7.03 2.43 -10.83
C GLU A 376 6.88 0.92 -10.59
N GLY A 377 6.30 0.23 -11.57
CA GLY A 377 6.32 -1.22 -11.70
C GLY A 377 7.55 -1.72 -12.47
N ARG A 378 7.73 -3.05 -12.55
CA ARG A 378 8.69 -3.65 -13.51
C ARG A 378 8.19 -3.55 -14.94
N GLU A 379 6.87 -3.65 -15.09
CA GLU A 379 6.17 -3.53 -16.36
C GLU A 379 5.41 -2.20 -16.39
N LYS A 380 5.40 -1.56 -17.57
CA LYS A 380 4.72 -0.29 -17.76
C LYS A 380 3.21 -0.52 -17.81
N HIS A 381 2.45 0.28 -17.05
CA HIS A 381 1.01 0.16 -16.84
C HIS A 381 0.57 -1.16 -16.22
N ASP A 382 1.39 -1.73 -15.34
CA ASP A 382 1.00 -2.91 -14.56
C ASP A 382 -0.25 -2.62 -13.72
N ILE A 383 -1.23 -3.52 -13.79
CA ILE A 383 -2.48 -3.44 -13.03
C ILE A 383 -2.33 -3.91 -11.58
N TYR A 384 -1.16 -4.45 -11.22
CA TYR A 384 -0.79 -4.84 -9.88
C TYR A 384 0.36 -3.99 -9.33
N ALA A 385 0.41 -3.84 -8.01
CA ALA A 385 1.46 -3.10 -7.35
C ALA A 385 2.78 -3.90 -7.32
N HIS A 386 3.89 -3.25 -7.66
CA HIS A 386 5.23 -3.80 -7.48
C HIS A 386 5.76 -3.47 -6.09
N LEU A 387 5.62 -4.42 -5.17
CA LEU A 387 6.00 -4.29 -3.76
C LEU A 387 7.20 -5.18 -3.42
N ASP A 388 7.98 -4.76 -2.42
CA ASP A 388 8.97 -5.64 -1.79
C ASP A 388 8.36 -6.45 -0.62
N GLU A 389 9.17 -7.27 0.04
CA GLU A 389 8.77 -8.12 1.18
C GLU A 389 8.25 -7.33 2.41
N HIS A 390 8.44 -6.01 2.42
CA HIS A 390 7.99 -5.10 3.47
C HIS A 390 6.82 -4.19 3.02
N GLY A 391 6.32 -4.37 1.79
CA GLY A 391 5.23 -3.56 1.24
C GLY A 391 5.64 -2.13 0.90
N ARG A 392 6.91 -1.90 0.56
CA ARG A 392 7.43 -0.63 0.03
C ARG A 392 7.27 -0.56 -1.50
N TYR A 393 7.36 0.65 -2.04
CA TYR A 393 7.17 0.93 -3.46
C TYR A 393 8.45 1.46 -4.11
N ARG A 394 8.64 1.16 -5.40
CA ARG A 394 9.55 1.95 -6.25
C ARG A 394 8.83 3.18 -6.75
N VAL A 395 9.57 4.28 -6.84
CA VAL A 395 9.04 5.55 -7.35
C VAL A 395 10.02 6.17 -8.34
N LYS A 396 9.53 7.13 -9.13
CA LYS A 396 10.33 8.04 -9.93
C LYS A 396 10.01 9.47 -9.53
N LEU A 397 11.04 10.22 -9.13
CA LEU A 397 10.92 11.62 -8.77
C LEU A 397 10.91 12.48 -10.03
N ASP A 398 9.99 13.44 -10.11
CA ASP A 398 9.83 14.28 -11.31
C ASP A 398 11.02 15.20 -11.57
N PHE A 399 11.78 15.57 -10.53
CA PHE A 399 12.96 16.44 -10.67
C PHE A 399 14.21 15.69 -11.11
N ASP A 400 14.22 14.35 -10.97
CA ASP A 400 15.36 13.55 -11.40
C ASP A 400 15.36 13.45 -12.92
N ARG A 401 16.42 13.99 -13.53
CA ARG A 401 16.57 14.05 -14.99
C ARG A 401 17.41 12.90 -15.53
N ASN A 402 17.89 12.01 -14.66
CA ASN A 402 18.65 10.85 -15.08
C ASN A 402 17.72 9.82 -15.73
N ASP A 403 18.16 9.28 -16.86
CA ASP A 403 17.48 8.15 -17.48
C ASP A 403 17.82 6.87 -16.70
N SER A 404 16.78 6.19 -16.23
CA SER A 404 16.88 4.92 -15.50
C SER A 404 16.02 3.86 -16.17
N GLU A 405 16.41 2.59 -15.99
CA GLU A 405 15.51 1.49 -16.35
C GLU A 405 14.24 1.54 -15.49
N GLN A 406 13.11 1.12 -16.09
CA GLN A 406 11.80 1.08 -15.45
C GLN A 406 11.84 0.27 -14.14
N GLY A 407 11.36 0.85 -13.03
CA GLY A 407 11.35 0.21 -11.71
C GLY A 407 12.67 0.35 -10.94
N TYR A 408 13.65 1.07 -11.51
CA TYR A 408 14.93 1.38 -10.89
C TYR A 408 15.21 2.90 -10.80
N GLY A 409 14.20 3.74 -11.03
CA GLY A 409 14.37 5.20 -10.99
C GLY A 409 14.77 5.74 -9.62
N TYR A 410 14.29 5.13 -8.54
CA TYR A 410 14.60 5.58 -7.19
C TYR A 410 14.49 4.45 -6.15
N LEU A 411 14.60 4.78 -4.87
CA LEU A 411 14.58 3.87 -3.73
C LEU A 411 13.25 3.12 -3.53
N TRP A 412 13.33 2.08 -2.70
CA TRP A 412 12.16 1.47 -2.06
C TRP A 412 11.64 2.35 -0.91
N LEU A 413 10.47 2.95 -1.09
CA LEU A 413 9.87 3.87 -0.13
C LEU A 413 8.71 3.24 0.64
N ARG A 414 8.70 3.47 1.95
CA ARG A 414 7.54 3.17 2.81
C ARG A 414 6.41 4.15 2.51
N MET A 415 5.17 3.67 2.58
CA MET A 415 3.97 4.49 2.48
C MET A 415 3.37 4.73 3.87
N ALA A 416 3.07 5.98 4.19
CA ALA A 416 2.29 6.34 5.36
C ALA A 416 0.88 5.78 5.23
N LYS A 417 0.38 5.13 6.28
CA LYS A 417 -0.92 4.44 6.28
C LYS A 417 -1.86 5.08 7.29
N PRO A 418 -3.17 5.18 6.99
CA PRO A 418 -4.17 5.66 7.95
C PRO A 418 -4.24 4.81 9.23
N TYR A 419 -3.93 3.51 9.11
CA TYR A 419 -3.99 2.55 10.21
C TYR A 419 -2.97 1.42 10.00
N SER A 420 -2.16 1.10 11.01
CA SER A 420 -1.17 0.02 10.97
C SER A 420 -0.82 -0.45 12.38
N GLY A 421 -0.60 -1.75 12.54
CA GLY A 421 -0.09 -2.40 13.76
C GLY A 421 0.76 -3.63 13.42
N PRO A 422 1.03 -4.51 14.41
CA PRO A 422 1.90 -5.68 14.22
C PRO A 422 1.40 -6.68 13.17
N ASP A 423 0.10 -6.97 13.16
CA ASP A 423 -0.56 -7.98 12.30
C ASP A 423 -1.88 -7.49 11.70
N TYR A 424 -2.15 -6.18 11.76
CA TYR A 424 -3.34 -5.54 11.21
C TYR A 424 -3.00 -4.18 10.59
N GLY A 425 -3.87 -3.66 9.72
CA GLY A 425 -3.72 -2.33 9.15
C GLY A 425 -4.61 -2.10 7.93
N TRP A 426 -4.46 -0.92 7.33
CA TRP A 426 -5.07 -0.52 6.07
C TRP A 426 -3.99 -0.37 5.00
N HIS A 427 -4.01 -1.23 3.98
CA HIS A 427 -3.12 -1.14 2.83
C HIS A 427 -3.91 -1.36 1.53
N THR A 428 -4.08 -0.30 0.74
CA THR A 428 -4.62 -0.35 -0.62
C THR A 428 -3.48 -0.15 -1.60
N PRO A 429 -2.99 -1.21 -2.28
CA PRO A 429 -1.77 -1.12 -3.07
C PRO A 429 -1.88 -0.10 -4.22
N LEU A 430 -0.83 0.70 -4.39
CA LEU A 430 -0.72 1.67 -5.49
C LEU A 430 -0.09 1.00 -6.73
N THR A 431 -0.67 1.22 -7.90
CA THR A 431 -0.22 0.61 -9.17
C THR A 431 0.70 1.54 -9.96
N ASP A 432 1.36 1.01 -10.99
CA ASP A 432 2.26 1.79 -11.86
C ASP A 432 1.58 3.07 -12.38
N GLY A 433 2.32 4.18 -12.38
CA GLY A 433 1.86 5.48 -12.84
C GLY A 433 1.07 6.31 -11.82
N THR A 434 0.63 5.72 -10.70
CA THR A 434 -0.08 6.45 -9.63
C THR A 434 0.77 7.61 -9.12
N GLU A 435 0.22 8.82 -9.12
CA GLU A 435 0.90 10.00 -8.58
C GLU A 435 0.91 9.93 -7.04
N VAL A 436 2.06 10.24 -6.45
CA VAL A 436 2.26 10.24 -5.01
C VAL A 436 3.05 11.47 -4.57
N ALA A 437 2.78 11.91 -3.34
CA ALA A 437 3.50 12.99 -2.68
C ALA A 437 4.59 12.40 -1.77
N ILE A 438 5.87 12.64 -2.11
CA ILE A 438 7.03 12.21 -1.33
C ILE A 438 7.35 13.26 -0.28
N ALA A 439 7.27 12.88 1.00
CA ALA A 439 7.68 13.70 2.13
C ALA A 439 9.05 13.24 2.65
N PHE A 440 9.73 14.11 3.40
CA PHE A 440 11.09 13.90 3.89
C PHE A 440 11.11 13.98 5.41
N SER A 441 11.62 12.94 6.08
CA SER A 441 11.61 12.87 7.55
C SER A 441 12.51 13.96 8.13
N ASN A 442 11.98 14.82 9.00
CA ASN A 442 12.66 16.02 9.51
C ASN A 442 13.18 16.97 8.40
N GLY A 443 12.63 16.89 7.18
CA GLY A 443 13.14 17.63 6.03
C GLY A 443 14.41 17.06 5.40
N ASP A 444 14.97 15.96 5.93
CA ASP A 444 16.20 15.36 5.43
C ASP A 444 16.01 14.79 4.01
N ILE A 445 16.76 15.35 3.07
CA ILE A 445 16.72 15.05 1.63
C ILE A 445 16.96 13.58 1.29
N ASP A 446 17.58 12.80 2.19
CA ASP A 446 17.89 11.38 1.98
C ASP A 446 17.02 10.45 2.85
N LEU A 447 15.99 10.96 3.54
CA LEU A 447 14.99 10.17 4.27
C LEU A 447 13.54 10.31 3.73
N PRO A 448 13.32 10.01 2.44
CA PRO A 448 12.02 10.10 1.79
C PRO A 448 11.04 9.00 2.23
N TYR A 449 9.75 9.30 2.17
CA TYR A 449 8.65 8.34 2.27
C TYR A 449 7.43 8.83 1.48
N ILE A 450 6.58 7.90 1.05
CA ILE A 450 5.31 8.25 0.41
C ILE A 450 4.34 8.71 1.50
N SER A 451 3.89 9.97 1.42
CA SER A 451 2.93 10.53 2.37
C SER A 451 1.48 10.22 1.97
N HIS A 452 1.15 10.42 0.69
CA HIS A 452 -0.21 10.33 0.16
C HIS A 452 -0.17 9.92 -1.31
N ALA A 453 -1.26 9.28 -1.78
CA ALA A 453 -1.56 9.17 -3.20
C ALA A 453 -2.37 10.39 -3.64
N MET A 454 -2.17 10.83 -4.89
CA MET A 454 -2.80 12.01 -5.47
C MET A 454 -3.55 11.63 -6.75
N HIS A 455 -4.63 12.34 -7.05
CA HIS A 455 -5.27 12.30 -8.37
C HIS A 455 -4.69 13.40 -9.26
N ASP A 456 -4.73 13.19 -10.58
CA ASP A 456 -4.21 14.14 -11.56
C ASP A 456 -5.23 14.40 -12.69
N SER A 457 -4.85 15.20 -13.70
CA SER A 457 -5.76 15.55 -14.79
C SER A 457 -6.11 14.39 -15.72
N GLU A 458 -5.26 13.35 -15.78
CA GLU A 458 -5.51 12.15 -16.57
C GLU A 458 -6.29 11.12 -15.74
N HIS A 459 -6.09 11.13 -14.42
CA HIS A 459 -6.68 10.21 -13.45
C HIS A 459 -7.47 11.00 -12.40
N ALA A 460 -8.67 11.46 -12.76
CA ALA A 460 -9.53 12.21 -11.87
C ALA A 460 -10.01 11.40 -10.65
N ASP A 461 -10.33 12.09 -9.56
CA ASP A 461 -10.93 11.49 -8.37
C ASP A 461 -12.27 10.79 -8.68
N VAL A 462 -12.60 9.77 -7.90
CA VAL A 462 -13.88 9.05 -7.99
C VAL A 462 -15.07 9.90 -7.54
N VAL A 463 -14.82 10.94 -6.75
CA VAL A 463 -15.83 11.95 -6.39
C VAL A 463 -15.46 13.29 -7.03
N THR A 464 -16.39 13.82 -7.82
CA THR A 464 -16.23 15.05 -8.60
C THR A 464 -17.40 16.01 -8.34
N ARG A 465 -17.44 17.13 -9.05
CA ARG A 465 -18.56 18.08 -9.01
C ARG A 465 -19.91 17.39 -9.26
N ASP A 466 -19.93 16.40 -10.15
CA ASP A 466 -21.17 15.83 -10.67
C ASP A 466 -21.77 14.78 -9.71
N ASN A 467 -21.00 14.32 -8.71
CA ASN A 467 -21.44 13.38 -7.67
C ASN A 467 -20.96 13.77 -6.26
N ARG A 468 -20.90 15.08 -5.98
CA ARG A 468 -20.31 15.70 -4.78
C ARG A 468 -20.92 15.32 -3.42
N SER A 469 -22.06 14.64 -3.39
CA SER A 469 -22.73 14.14 -2.17
C SER A 469 -22.41 12.67 -1.89
N GLN A 470 -21.58 12.05 -2.72
CA GLN A 470 -21.17 10.65 -2.57
C GLN A 470 -19.85 10.53 -1.80
N ASN A 471 -19.76 9.50 -0.98
CA ASN A 471 -18.55 9.02 -0.34
C ASN A 471 -18.24 7.64 -0.91
N ILE A 472 -17.09 7.48 -1.58
CA ILE A 472 -16.79 6.28 -2.36
C ILE A 472 -15.44 5.71 -1.95
N LEU A 473 -15.42 4.42 -1.60
CA LEU A 473 -14.21 3.60 -1.61
C LEU A 473 -14.33 2.62 -2.76
N ARG A 474 -13.49 2.78 -3.79
CA ARG A 474 -13.47 1.93 -4.99
C ARG A 474 -12.08 1.38 -5.23
N THR A 475 -11.98 0.06 -5.39
CA THR A 475 -10.71 -0.61 -5.77
C THR A 475 -10.52 -0.62 -7.28
N ALA A 476 -9.31 -0.92 -7.76
CA ALA A 476 -9.01 -1.06 -9.19
C ALA A 476 -9.91 -2.11 -9.89
N GLY A 477 -10.28 -3.18 -9.18
CA GLY A 477 -11.22 -4.20 -9.65
C GLY A 477 -12.71 -3.79 -9.58
N ARG A 478 -13.00 -2.53 -9.23
CA ARG A 478 -14.36 -2.00 -9.04
C ARG A 478 -15.19 -2.76 -8.00
N ASN A 479 -14.55 -3.14 -6.89
CA ASN A 479 -15.27 -3.40 -5.66
C ASN A 479 -15.50 -2.04 -4.99
N GLU A 480 -16.76 -1.71 -4.72
CA GLU A 480 -17.15 -0.38 -4.30
C GLU A 480 -18.04 -0.41 -3.05
N LEU A 481 -17.68 0.41 -2.08
CA LEU A 481 -18.58 0.86 -1.02
C LEU A 481 -18.93 2.33 -1.30
N ARG A 482 -20.20 2.59 -1.57
CA ARG A 482 -20.73 3.93 -1.84
C ARG A 482 -21.76 4.32 -0.79
N MET A 483 -21.65 5.53 -0.26
CA MET A 483 -22.61 6.15 0.64
C MET A 483 -23.05 7.49 0.04
N GLU A 484 -24.34 7.65 -0.23
CA GLU A 484 -24.96 8.86 -0.78
C GLU A 484 -25.63 9.66 0.34
N ASP A 485 -25.27 10.94 0.46
CA ASP A 485 -25.81 11.87 1.46
C ASP A 485 -26.80 12.89 0.87
N LEU A 486 -27.17 12.74 -0.41
CA LEU A 486 -28.20 13.58 -1.02
C LEU A 486 -29.53 13.43 -0.28
N ARG A 487 -30.04 14.54 0.25
CA ARG A 487 -31.27 14.57 1.07
C ARG A 487 -32.48 14.02 0.31
N GLY A 488 -33.13 13.02 0.89
CA GLY A 488 -34.28 12.32 0.31
C GLY A 488 -33.91 11.13 -0.58
N GLU A 489 -32.63 10.99 -0.91
CA GLU A 489 -32.07 9.93 -1.76
C GLU A 489 -30.89 9.22 -1.07
N GLU A 490 -30.81 9.32 0.27
CA GLU A 490 -29.74 8.71 1.04
C GLU A 490 -29.72 7.18 0.86
N HIS A 491 -28.54 6.61 0.60
CA HIS A 491 -28.37 5.16 0.42
C HIS A 491 -26.94 4.69 0.67
N ILE A 492 -26.80 3.39 0.96
CA ILE A 492 -25.53 2.68 1.01
C ILE A 492 -25.58 1.52 0.01
N ALA A 493 -24.55 1.42 -0.82
CA ALA A 493 -24.39 0.34 -1.79
C ALA A 493 -23.00 -0.31 -1.62
N LEU A 494 -22.97 -1.62 -1.43
CA LEU A 494 -21.77 -2.44 -1.49
C LEU A 494 -21.86 -3.30 -2.75
N THR A 495 -20.99 -3.05 -3.72
CA THR A 495 -21.08 -3.66 -5.05
C THR A 495 -19.75 -4.29 -5.48
N THR A 496 -19.86 -5.39 -6.24
CA THR A 496 -18.75 -5.97 -6.98
C THR A 496 -19.18 -6.24 -8.42
N SER A 497 -18.27 -5.98 -9.36
CA SER A 497 -18.52 -6.22 -10.78
C SER A 497 -18.64 -7.72 -11.11
N TYR A 498 -18.00 -8.59 -10.31
CA TYR A 498 -18.06 -10.03 -10.52
C TYR A 498 -19.43 -10.59 -10.11
N GLY A 499 -20.13 -11.20 -11.05
CA GLY A 499 -21.47 -11.78 -10.82
C GLY A 499 -22.54 -10.75 -10.45
N ALA A 500 -22.33 -9.47 -10.75
CA ALA A 500 -23.23 -8.35 -10.42
C ALA A 500 -23.80 -8.42 -8.98
N SER A 501 -22.93 -8.74 -8.02
CA SER A 501 -23.35 -8.99 -6.63
C SER A 501 -23.38 -7.71 -5.82
N GLN A 502 -24.50 -7.45 -5.15
CA GLN A 502 -24.77 -6.17 -4.48
C GLN A 502 -25.59 -6.33 -3.20
N LEU A 503 -25.26 -5.50 -2.20
CA LEU A 503 -26.08 -5.22 -1.03
C LEU A 503 -26.42 -3.72 -1.02
N ASN A 504 -27.69 -3.41 -1.26
CA ASN A 504 -28.20 -2.04 -1.37
C ASN A 504 -29.16 -1.74 -0.22
N GLN A 505 -29.11 -0.52 0.33
CA GLN A 505 -29.98 -0.03 1.41
C GLN A 505 -30.35 1.44 1.20
N GLY A 506 -31.58 1.85 1.53
CA GLY A 506 -32.08 3.22 1.37
C GLY A 506 -32.77 3.45 0.03
N HIS A 507 -32.39 4.52 -0.67
CA HIS A 507 -32.85 4.86 -2.02
C HIS A 507 -32.08 4.04 -3.09
N ILE A 508 -32.66 2.92 -3.54
CA ILE A 508 -31.99 1.98 -4.45
C ILE A 508 -32.07 2.50 -5.89
N THR A 509 -30.93 2.64 -6.55
CA THR A 509 -30.80 3.16 -7.92
C THR A 509 -30.26 2.12 -8.89
N ASP A 510 -30.44 2.34 -10.19
CA ASP A 510 -29.71 1.65 -11.26
C ASP A 510 -28.35 2.32 -11.55
N GLU A 511 -27.59 1.80 -12.51
CA GLU A 511 -26.29 2.36 -12.93
C GLU A 511 -26.39 3.80 -13.46
N GLN A 512 -27.58 4.23 -13.88
CA GLN A 512 -27.86 5.57 -14.40
C GLN A 512 -28.34 6.52 -13.31
N GLY A 513 -28.39 6.08 -12.05
CA GLY A 513 -28.87 6.85 -10.91
C GLY A 513 -30.39 6.96 -10.84
N LYS A 514 -31.14 6.20 -11.64
CA LYS A 514 -32.60 6.23 -11.61
C LYS A 514 -33.11 5.31 -10.50
N GLN A 515 -34.07 5.80 -9.73
CA GLN A 515 -34.68 5.02 -8.65
C GLN A 515 -35.30 3.72 -9.18
N ARG A 516 -34.84 2.59 -8.62
CA ARG A 516 -35.41 1.25 -8.77
C ARG A 516 -36.36 0.91 -7.62
N GLY A 517 -36.13 1.45 -6.44
CA GLY A 517 -36.97 1.20 -5.26
C GLY A 517 -36.45 1.87 -3.99
N SER A 518 -37.06 1.52 -2.86
CA SER A 518 -36.63 1.96 -1.52
C SER A 518 -36.69 0.80 -0.54
N GLY A 519 -35.75 0.74 0.40
CA GLY A 519 -35.67 -0.36 1.38
C GLY A 519 -34.29 -1.01 1.35
N PHE A 520 -34.24 -2.33 1.15
CA PHE A 520 -32.98 -3.05 0.95
C PHE A 520 -33.11 -4.09 -0.17
N GLU A 521 -32.01 -4.39 -0.84
CA GLU A 521 -31.91 -5.44 -1.86
C GLU A 521 -30.60 -6.21 -1.68
N LEU A 522 -30.70 -7.55 -1.62
CA LEU A 522 -29.55 -8.45 -1.78
C LEU A 522 -29.69 -9.12 -3.14
N ARG A 523 -28.73 -8.87 -4.04
CA ARG A 523 -28.78 -9.32 -5.44
C ARG A 523 -27.47 -9.99 -5.85
N THR A 524 -27.57 -11.02 -6.68
CA THR A 524 -26.44 -11.59 -7.45
C THR A 524 -26.98 -12.23 -8.72
N ASP A 525 -26.22 -12.20 -9.81
CA ASP A 525 -26.50 -12.97 -11.02
C ASP A 525 -25.93 -14.41 -10.92
N GLU A 526 -25.22 -14.71 -9.83
CA GLU A 526 -24.67 -16.02 -9.49
C GLU A 526 -25.55 -16.77 -8.45
N HIS A 527 -25.01 -17.82 -7.82
CA HIS A 527 -25.73 -18.55 -6.76
C HIS A 527 -25.80 -17.75 -5.45
N GLY A 528 -27.02 -17.53 -4.94
CA GLY A 528 -27.27 -16.96 -3.61
C GLY A 528 -27.61 -18.02 -2.56
N VAL A 529 -27.02 -17.91 -1.37
CA VAL A 529 -27.33 -18.78 -0.21
C VAL A 529 -27.45 -17.94 1.06
N ILE A 530 -28.58 -18.06 1.77
CA ILE A 530 -28.75 -17.54 3.15
C ILE A 530 -28.64 -18.73 4.10
N ARG A 531 -27.62 -18.75 4.96
CA ARG A 531 -27.36 -19.84 5.91
C ARG A 531 -27.34 -19.31 7.34
N VAL A 532 -28.19 -19.87 8.20
CA VAL A 532 -28.29 -19.52 9.62
C VAL A 532 -28.34 -20.78 10.48
N ALA A 533 -27.61 -20.79 11.60
CA ALA A 533 -27.53 -21.94 12.50
C ALA A 533 -28.60 -21.93 13.61
N LYS A 534 -29.09 -20.74 13.98
CA LYS A 534 -30.04 -20.54 15.09
C LYS A 534 -31.46 -20.23 14.63
N GLY A 535 -31.78 -20.52 13.36
CA GLY A 535 -33.06 -20.20 12.72
C GLY A 535 -33.09 -18.87 11.94
N LEU A 536 -34.03 -18.77 10.99
CA LEU A 536 -34.29 -17.60 10.13
C LEU A 536 -35.75 -17.16 10.33
N PHE A 537 -35.97 -15.94 10.81
CA PHE A 537 -37.29 -15.33 10.87
C PHE A 537 -37.44 -14.31 9.76
N VAL A 538 -38.43 -14.49 8.88
CA VAL A 538 -38.75 -13.57 7.80
C VAL A 538 -40.17 -13.07 8.04
N THR A 539 -40.32 -11.78 8.32
CA THR A 539 -41.63 -11.21 8.65
C THR A 539 -41.93 -9.90 7.92
N ALA A 540 -43.21 -9.70 7.62
CA ALA A 540 -43.78 -8.43 7.15
C ALA A 540 -44.46 -7.64 8.28
N GLU A 541 -44.33 -8.09 9.53
CA GLU A 541 -44.82 -7.35 10.69
C GLU A 541 -44.03 -6.05 10.87
N GLY A 542 -44.73 -4.91 10.86
CA GLY A 542 -44.11 -3.60 10.94
C GLY A 542 -43.62 -3.29 12.35
N GLN A 543 -42.30 -3.16 12.52
CA GLN A 543 -41.69 -2.57 13.71
C GLN A 543 -41.23 -1.14 13.42
N THR A 544 -42.13 -0.18 13.53
CA THR A 544 -41.78 1.23 13.28
C THR A 544 -40.70 1.71 14.25
N LYS A 545 -39.62 2.28 13.71
CA LYS A 545 -38.46 2.80 14.46
C LYS A 545 -37.65 1.74 15.23
N ALA A 546 -37.71 0.47 14.82
CA ALA A 546 -37.00 -0.63 15.50
C ALA A 546 -37.29 -0.68 17.01
N ALA A 547 -38.54 -0.39 17.40
CA ALA A 547 -38.98 -0.51 18.78
C ALA A 547 -39.22 -2.00 19.11
N GLY A 548 -38.56 -2.50 20.16
CA GLY A 548 -38.63 -3.91 20.58
C GLY A 548 -37.31 -4.66 20.37
N ASP A 549 -37.32 -5.97 20.64
CA ASP A 549 -36.18 -6.85 20.38
C ASP A 549 -36.17 -7.30 18.90
N VAL A 550 -34.97 -7.57 18.36
CA VAL A 550 -34.79 -8.01 16.95
C VAL A 550 -35.55 -9.32 16.63
N LEU A 551 -35.79 -10.15 17.64
CA LEU A 551 -36.53 -11.43 17.54
C LEU A 551 -37.90 -11.36 18.23
N ASP A 552 -38.50 -10.18 18.38
CA ASP A 552 -39.88 -10.08 18.85
C ASP A 552 -40.80 -10.81 17.85
N MET A 553 -41.47 -11.83 18.37
CA MET A 553 -42.37 -12.71 17.65
C MET A 553 -43.74 -12.75 18.32
N ASP A 554 -44.07 -11.82 19.22
CA ASP A 554 -45.27 -11.88 20.06
C ASP A 554 -46.56 -12.07 19.24
N THR A 555 -46.69 -11.37 18.12
CA THR A 555 -47.84 -11.50 17.21
C THR A 555 -47.86 -12.88 16.55
N ALA A 556 -46.73 -13.31 15.99
CA ALA A 556 -46.60 -14.62 15.36
C ALA A 556 -46.88 -15.76 16.36
N LEU A 557 -46.41 -15.64 17.60
CA LEU A 557 -46.63 -16.60 18.68
C LEU A 557 -48.10 -16.62 19.12
N ARG A 558 -48.78 -15.47 19.23
CA ARG A 558 -50.21 -15.39 19.54
C ARG A 558 -51.07 -16.07 18.46
N GLU A 559 -50.76 -15.86 17.19
CA GLU A 559 -51.48 -16.53 16.09
C GLU A 559 -51.30 -18.06 16.14
N ILE A 560 -50.09 -18.52 16.45
CA ILE A 560 -49.81 -19.95 16.67
C ILE A 560 -50.64 -20.48 17.85
N GLU A 561 -50.71 -19.75 18.97
CA GLU A 561 -51.51 -20.15 20.14
C GLU A 561 -53.01 -20.25 19.82
N ILE A 562 -53.57 -19.32 19.03
CA ILE A 562 -54.96 -19.39 18.59
C ILE A 562 -55.21 -20.65 17.75
N CYS A 563 -54.32 -20.95 16.80
CA CYS A 563 -54.41 -22.15 15.97
C CYS A 563 -54.34 -23.44 16.81
N GLN A 564 -53.45 -23.49 17.81
CA GLN A 564 -53.37 -24.62 18.74
C GLN A 564 -54.67 -24.84 19.53
N ASN A 565 -55.26 -23.77 20.06
CA ASN A 565 -56.53 -23.86 20.79
C ASN A 565 -57.67 -24.38 19.90
N GLN A 566 -57.73 -23.95 18.63
CA GLN A 566 -58.71 -24.44 17.66
C GLN A 566 -58.51 -25.94 17.34
N LEU A 567 -57.26 -26.38 17.17
CA LEU A 567 -56.93 -27.78 16.93
C LEU A 567 -57.31 -28.67 18.11
N GLN A 568 -57.06 -28.22 19.34
CA GLN A 568 -57.48 -28.94 20.55
C GLN A 568 -59.01 -29.06 20.64
N ALA A 569 -59.76 -28.02 20.26
CA ALA A 569 -61.22 -28.08 20.22
C ALA A 569 -61.75 -29.04 19.12
N LEU A 570 -61.07 -29.12 17.98
CA LEU A 570 -61.39 -30.07 16.92
C LEU A 570 -61.04 -31.51 17.33
N ALA A 571 -59.91 -31.70 18.02
CA ALA A 571 -59.47 -32.97 18.60
C ALA A 571 -60.54 -33.58 19.51
N ALA A 572 -60.99 -32.80 20.51
CA ALA A 572 -61.97 -33.23 21.50
C ALA A 572 -63.31 -33.62 20.85
N ALA A 573 -63.68 -32.95 19.74
CA ALA A 573 -64.87 -33.31 18.98
C ALA A 573 -64.70 -34.61 18.16
N ALA A 574 -63.48 -34.89 17.66
CA ALA A 574 -63.16 -36.11 16.91
C ALA A 574 -62.93 -37.34 17.81
N GLU A 575 -62.55 -37.14 19.08
CA GLU A 575 -62.36 -38.18 20.09
C GLU A 575 -63.66 -38.96 20.35
N GLN A 576 -64.80 -38.27 20.34
CA GLN A 576 -66.14 -38.90 20.39
C GLN A 576 -66.47 -39.76 19.16
N ALA A 577 -65.75 -39.60 18.05
CA ALA A 577 -65.91 -40.35 16.80
C ALA A 577 -64.88 -41.48 16.61
N GLN A 578 -64.11 -41.83 17.65
CA GLN A 578 -63.05 -42.88 17.63
C GLN A 578 -61.95 -42.65 16.56
N ALA A 579 -61.56 -41.41 16.30
CA ALA A 579 -60.50 -41.09 15.34
C ALA A 579 -59.42 -40.15 15.91
N LEU A 580 -58.15 -40.58 15.79
CA LEU A 580 -56.94 -39.75 15.67
C LEU A 580 -56.42 -38.94 16.91
N GLU A 581 -56.10 -39.60 18.04
CA GLU A 581 -55.40 -38.94 19.17
C GLU A 581 -53.90 -38.65 18.95
N ALA A 582 -53.16 -39.52 18.22
CA ALA A 582 -51.69 -39.48 18.20
C ALA A 582 -51.08 -38.28 17.44
N ASP A 583 -51.80 -37.70 16.48
CA ASP A 583 -51.24 -36.70 15.55
C ASP A 583 -51.20 -35.28 16.13
N ILE A 584 -52.07 -34.99 17.10
CA ILE A 584 -52.22 -33.64 17.69
C ILE A 584 -51.13 -33.37 18.74
N ALA A 585 -50.76 -34.40 19.53
CA ALA A 585 -49.64 -34.33 20.46
C ALA A 585 -48.29 -34.09 19.75
N SER A 586 -48.11 -34.68 18.56
CA SER A 586 -46.92 -34.48 17.72
C SER A 586 -46.81 -33.04 17.19
N GLN A 587 -47.93 -32.44 16.79
CA GLN A 587 -47.97 -31.03 16.35
C GLN A 587 -47.64 -30.07 17.50
N ILE A 588 -48.24 -30.25 18.69
CA ILE A 588 -47.95 -29.42 19.87
C ILE A 588 -46.46 -29.47 20.25
N ALA A 589 -45.87 -30.68 20.26
CA ALA A 589 -44.45 -30.85 20.56
C ALA A 589 -43.51 -30.17 19.54
N MET A 590 -43.91 -30.10 18.25
CA MET A 590 -43.17 -29.36 17.23
C MET A 590 -43.17 -27.86 17.53
N PHE A 591 -44.32 -27.30 17.92
CA PHE A 591 -44.44 -25.88 18.22
C PHE A 591 -43.58 -25.45 19.41
N ASP A 592 -43.67 -26.16 20.54
CA ASP A 592 -42.96 -25.77 21.77
C ASP A 592 -41.44 -25.95 21.66
N LYS A 593 -40.97 -26.98 20.96
CA LYS A 593 -39.53 -27.32 20.91
C LYS A 593 -38.78 -26.65 19.76
N ARG A 594 -39.48 -26.22 18.70
CA ARG A 594 -38.85 -25.68 17.48
C ARG A 594 -39.33 -24.28 17.14
N LEU A 595 -40.65 -24.06 17.02
CA LEU A 595 -41.23 -22.75 16.64
C LEU A 595 -41.05 -21.65 17.67
N LYS A 596 -41.40 -21.89 18.94
CA LYS A 596 -41.23 -20.89 20.01
C LYS A 596 -39.77 -20.41 20.16
N PRO A 597 -38.76 -21.29 20.21
CA PRO A 597 -37.36 -20.86 20.31
C PRO A 597 -36.69 -20.55 18.96
N LEU A 598 -37.41 -20.66 17.83
CA LEU A 598 -36.87 -20.57 16.46
C LEU A 598 -35.63 -21.46 16.21
N ASN A 599 -35.57 -22.66 16.79
CA ASN A 599 -34.36 -23.47 16.71
C ASN A 599 -34.22 -24.22 15.37
N GLU A 600 -33.14 -23.95 14.62
CA GLU A 600 -32.81 -24.60 13.33
C GLU A 600 -33.96 -24.61 12.31
N MET A 601 -34.73 -23.52 12.26
CA MET A 601 -35.92 -23.45 11.41
C MET A 601 -36.03 -22.14 10.64
N ILE A 602 -36.76 -22.17 9.52
CA ILE A 602 -37.16 -20.98 8.79
C ILE A 602 -38.64 -20.74 9.09
N HIS A 603 -38.97 -19.55 9.57
CA HIS A 603 -40.34 -19.13 9.87
C HIS A 603 -40.71 -17.91 9.02
N PHE A 604 -41.73 -18.06 8.18
CA PHE A 604 -42.33 -16.98 7.41
C PHE A 604 -43.62 -16.53 8.11
N HIS A 605 -43.71 -15.24 8.44
CA HIS A 605 -44.87 -14.64 9.12
C HIS A 605 -45.32 -13.35 8.43
N GLY A 606 -46.60 -13.25 8.09
CA GLY A 606 -47.20 -12.05 7.53
C GLY A 606 -48.61 -11.87 8.08
N PRO A 607 -48.90 -10.80 8.83
CA PRO A 607 -50.19 -10.63 9.52
C PRO A 607 -51.38 -10.53 8.54
N GLU A 608 -51.14 -10.08 7.31
CA GLU A 608 -52.16 -10.04 6.25
C GLU A 608 -52.08 -11.25 5.30
N GLY A 609 -51.05 -12.10 5.43
CA GLY A 609 -50.88 -13.32 4.65
C GLY A 609 -49.44 -13.64 4.23
N VAL A 610 -49.23 -14.89 3.85
CA VAL A 610 -48.00 -15.41 3.22
C VAL A 610 -48.42 -16.23 2.01
N ALA A 611 -47.80 -16.00 0.85
CA ALA A 611 -48.08 -16.73 -0.38
C ALA A 611 -46.83 -17.44 -0.92
N PHE A 612 -46.99 -18.70 -1.31
CA PHE A 612 -46.00 -19.44 -2.08
C PHE A 612 -46.60 -19.70 -3.47
N THR A 613 -45.92 -19.26 -4.54
CA THR A 613 -46.39 -19.40 -5.92
C THR A 613 -45.27 -19.91 -6.82
N SER A 614 -45.59 -20.73 -7.83
CA SER A 614 -44.63 -21.21 -8.84
C SER A 614 -45.29 -21.26 -10.22
N GLY A 615 -44.53 -20.90 -11.26
CA GLY A 615 -45.01 -20.96 -12.65
C GLY A 615 -44.97 -22.37 -13.25
N GLU A 616 -44.19 -23.29 -12.65
CA GLU A 616 -44.00 -24.65 -13.17
C GLU A 616 -44.40 -25.69 -12.11
N HIS A 617 -43.60 -25.84 -11.05
CA HIS A 617 -43.78 -26.88 -10.05
C HIS A 617 -43.65 -26.30 -8.63
N MET A 618 -44.51 -26.78 -7.73
CA MET A 618 -44.41 -26.55 -6.29
C MET A 618 -44.43 -27.90 -5.58
N GLN A 619 -43.44 -28.15 -4.72
CA GLN A 619 -43.32 -29.41 -3.99
C GLN A 619 -43.14 -29.13 -2.50
N LEU A 620 -43.98 -29.77 -1.68
CA LEU A 620 -43.88 -29.77 -0.22
C LEU A 620 -43.63 -31.21 0.23
N VAL A 621 -42.48 -31.47 0.85
CA VAL A 621 -42.08 -32.81 1.32
C VAL A 621 -41.47 -32.68 2.71
N ALA A 622 -41.83 -33.59 3.61
CA ALA A 622 -41.23 -33.71 4.92
C ALA A 622 -40.97 -35.18 5.27
N ALA A 623 -39.85 -35.47 5.92
CA ALA A 623 -39.51 -36.83 6.36
C ALA A 623 -40.41 -37.35 7.50
N LYS A 624 -41.08 -36.45 8.22
CA LYS A 624 -41.98 -36.78 9.34
C LYS A 624 -43.43 -36.39 9.04
N ASN A 625 -43.73 -35.09 8.99
CA ASN A 625 -45.09 -34.59 8.90
C ASN A 625 -45.18 -33.30 8.09
N ILE A 626 -46.30 -33.15 7.37
CA ILE A 626 -46.79 -31.87 6.83
C ILE A 626 -48.09 -31.59 7.56
N ALA A 627 -48.21 -30.43 8.19
CA ALA A 627 -49.43 -29.98 8.88
C ALA A 627 -49.97 -28.72 8.20
N MET A 628 -51.26 -28.72 7.86
CA MET A 628 -51.96 -27.60 7.23
C MET A 628 -53.20 -27.30 8.07
N ASN A 629 -53.23 -26.14 8.70
CA ASN A 629 -54.29 -25.74 9.63
C ASN A 629 -54.75 -24.32 9.27
N ALA A 630 -56.06 -24.06 9.34
CA ALA A 630 -56.63 -22.73 9.15
C ALA A 630 -57.77 -22.52 10.16
N GLY A 631 -57.91 -21.30 10.67
CA GLY A 631 -59.06 -20.93 11.51
C GLY A 631 -60.36 -20.72 10.73
N GLY A 632 -60.26 -20.50 9.41
CA GLY A 632 -61.37 -20.43 8.47
C GLY A 632 -61.38 -21.64 7.53
N ASP A 633 -61.36 -21.41 6.22
CA ASP A 633 -61.47 -22.46 5.19
C ASP A 633 -60.10 -22.89 4.64
N ILE A 634 -59.97 -24.18 4.30
CA ILE A 634 -58.90 -24.71 3.45
C ILE A 634 -59.52 -25.13 2.11
N SER A 635 -59.14 -24.46 1.02
CA SER A 635 -59.60 -24.77 -0.34
C SER A 635 -58.47 -25.36 -1.19
N THR A 636 -58.66 -26.58 -1.69
CA THR A 636 -57.71 -27.24 -2.60
C THR A 636 -58.43 -27.59 -3.89
N GLY A 637 -57.85 -27.21 -5.04
CA GLY A 637 -58.41 -27.50 -6.36
C GLY A 637 -57.32 -27.75 -7.42
N SER A 638 -57.64 -28.56 -8.42
CA SER A 638 -56.80 -28.84 -9.59
C SER A 638 -57.67 -28.84 -10.83
N MET A 639 -57.16 -28.30 -11.94
CA MET A 639 -57.80 -28.43 -13.26
C MET A 639 -57.55 -29.81 -13.89
N GLY A 640 -56.42 -30.43 -13.54
CA GLY A 640 -56.08 -31.79 -13.95
C GLY A 640 -56.51 -32.81 -12.90
N ASN A 641 -55.64 -33.79 -12.67
CA ASN A 641 -55.91 -34.84 -11.69
C ASN A 641 -55.49 -34.41 -10.28
N THR A 642 -56.26 -34.82 -9.27
CA THR A 642 -55.89 -34.78 -7.86
C THR A 642 -55.88 -36.21 -7.31
N THR A 643 -54.76 -36.62 -6.73
CA THR A 643 -54.60 -37.97 -6.15
C THR A 643 -54.19 -37.85 -4.68
N LEU A 644 -54.92 -38.50 -3.78
CA LEU A 644 -54.57 -38.62 -2.36
C LEU A 644 -54.16 -40.07 -2.08
N LEU A 645 -52.92 -40.28 -1.61
CA LEU A 645 -52.38 -41.59 -1.27
C LEU A 645 -51.96 -41.59 0.21
N ALA A 646 -52.37 -42.61 0.97
CA ALA A 646 -51.92 -42.82 2.34
C ALA A 646 -51.55 -44.29 2.54
N GLY A 647 -50.46 -44.55 3.29
CA GLY A 647 -49.98 -45.90 3.57
C GLY A 647 -50.80 -46.65 4.62
N GLU A 648 -51.42 -45.92 5.55
CA GLU A 648 -52.18 -46.51 6.67
C GLU A 648 -53.66 -46.14 6.62
N LYS A 649 -53.99 -44.85 6.70
CA LYS A 649 -55.39 -44.37 6.78
C LYS A 649 -55.58 -43.03 6.09
N ILE A 650 -56.76 -42.84 5.50
CA ILE A 650 -57.30 -41.52 5.11
C ILE A 650 -58.52 -41.30 5.99
N GLY A 651 -58.53 -40.21 6.77
CA GLY A 651 -59.66 -39.82 7.61
C GLY A 651 -60.35 -38.57 7.06
N LEU A 652 -61.69 -38.60 6.98
CA LEU A 652 -62.52 -37.46 6.59
C LEU A 652 -63.60 -37.27 7.66
N PHE A 653 -63.68 -36.06 8.24
CA PHE A 653 -64.62 -35.75 9.32
C PHE A 653 -65.19 -34.34 9.15
N ALA A 654 -66.49 -34.18 9.36
CA ALA A 654 -67.19 -32.90 9.40
C ALA A 654 -67.97 -32.80 10.72
N ARG A 655 -67.79 -31.71 11.48
CA ARG A 655 -68.36 -31.58 12.83
C ARG A 655 -69.82 -31.13 12.85
N THR A 656 -70.15 -30.09 12.07
CA THR A 656 -71.43 -29.37 12.19
C THR A 656 -72.36 -29.55 10.99
N ASP A 657 -71.82 -29.58 9.78
CA ASP A 657 -72.61 -29.71 8.55
C ASP A 657 -72.31 -31.07 7.87
N LYS A 658 -72.73 -31.24 6.62
CA LYS A 658 -72.58 -32.48 5.85
C LYS A 658 -71.18 -32.67 5.25
N LEU A 659 -70.73 -33.92 5.22
CA LEU A 659 -69.66 -34.37 4.33
C LEU A 659 -70.28 -34.75 2.98
N SER A 660 -69.82 -34.15 1.87
CA SER A 660 -70.33 -34.43 0.51
C SER A 660 -69.22 -34.86 -0.45
N ILE A 661 -69.41 -35.98 -1.14
CA ILE A 661 -68.56 -36.47 -2.24
C ILE A 661 -69.43 -36.55 -3.49
N ILE A 662 -69.11 -35.76 -4.51
CA ILE A 662 -69.94 -35.57 -5.70
C ILE A 662 -69.08 -35.68 -6.96
N ALA A 663 -69.53 -36.43 -7.96
CA ALA A 663 -68.97 -36.44 -9.31
C ALA A 663 -70.05 -35.98 -10.31
N SER A 664 -69.70 -35.11 -11.25
CA SER A 664 -70.66 -34.52 -12.21
C SER A 664 -70.93 -35.46 -13.40
N GLU A 665 -69.88 -35.91 -14.09
CA GLU A 665 -70.00 -36.74 -15.29
C GLU A 665 -69.48 -38.18 -15.10
N GLY A 666 -68.49 -38.36 -14.22
CA GLY A 666 -67.86 -39.66 -13.95
C GLY A 666 -68.50 -40.42 -12.78
N PRO A 667 -68.25 -41.74 -12.66
CA PRO A 667 -68.75 -42.52 -11.53
C PRO A 667 -67.99 -42.21 -10.24
N VAL A 668 -68.70 -42.17 -9.11
CA VAL A 668 -68.07 -42.29 -7.79
C VAL A 668 -67.85 -43.77 -7.49
N GLN A 669 -66.59 -44.20 -7.39
CA GLN A 669 -66.24 -45.60 -7.07
C GLN A 669 -65.63 -45.67 -5.65
N ILE A 670 -66.23 -46.50 -4.80
CA ILE A 670 -65.71 -46.83 -3.46
C ILE A 670 -65.57 -48.35 -3.41
N ALA A 671 -64.38 -48.85 -3.10
CA ALA A 671 -64.10 -50.28 -3.07
C ALA A 671 -63.10 -50.62 -1.95
N ALA A 672 -63.38 -51.70 -1.22
CA ALA A 672 -62.42 -52.36 -0.33
C ALA A 672 -62.00 -53.69 -0.98
N GLN A 673 -60.71 -53.87 -1.28
CA GLN A 673 -60.24 -55.05 -2.05
C GLN A 673 -60.14 -56.31 -1.19
N ASN A 674 -59.56 -56.19 0.01
CA ASN A 674 -59.29 -57.32 0.91
C ASN A 674 -60.00 -57.18 2.27
N GLY A 675 -60.58 -56.01 2.55
CA GLY A 675 -61.22 -55.68 3.82
C GLY A 675 -62.73 -55.55 3.72
N GLU A 676 -63.37 -55.39 4.87
CA GLU A 676 -64.80 -55.10 4.96
C GLU A 676 -65.10 -53.64 4.60
N MET A 677 -66.27 -53.40 4.04
CA MET A 677 -66.83 -52.06 3.86
C MET A 677 -68.04 -51.91 4.79
N HIS A 678 -67.98 -50.96 5.72
CA HIS A 678 -69.07 -50.63 6.64
C HIS A 678 -69.70 -49.29 6.24
N LEU A 679 -71.03 -49.27 6.06
CA LEU A 679 -71.82 -48.04 5.94
C LEU A 679 -72.88 -48.06 7.06
N SER A 680 -72.80 -47.11 7.98
CA SER A 680 -73.71 -47.00 9.12
C SER A 680 -74.25 -45.58 9.25
N ALA A 681 -75.48 -45.47 9.74
CA ALA A 681 -76.12 -44.19 10.07
C ALA A 681 -77.05 -44.40 11.28
N GLU A 682 -77.00 -43.50 12.26
CA GLU A 682 -77.81 -43.61 13.48
C GLU A 682 -79.31 -43.46 13.21
N GLN A 683 -79.69 -42.52 12.33
CA GLN A 683 -81.09 -42.24 12.01
C GLN A 683 -81.56 -43.01 10.78
N LYS A 684 -80.95 -42.76 9.61
CA LYS A 684 -81.41 -43.31 8.34
C LYS A 684 -80.26 -43.45 7.36
N LEU A 685 -80.06 -44.66 6.85
CA LEU A 685 -79.25 -44.92 5.65
C LEU A 685 -80.17 -44.95 4.43
N SER A 686 -79.89 -44.12 3.41
CA SER A 686 -80.65 -44.12 2.14
C SER A 686 -79.70 -44.39 0.98
N LEU A 687 -79.92 -45.50 0.27
CA LEU A 687 -79.29 -45.81 -1.02
C LEU A 687 -80.37 -45.63 -2.09
N LEU A 688 -80.13 -44.78 -3.08
CA LEU A 688 -81.10 -44.43 -4.12
C LEU A 688 -80.42 -44.50 -5.49
N SER A 689 -81.09 -45.12 -6.45
CA SER A 689 -80.70 -45.13 -7.86
C SER A 689 -81.92 -44.73 -8.70
N ALA A 690 -81.72 -43.87 -9.70
CA ALA A 690 -82.80 -43.43 -10.59
C ALA A 690 -83.21 -44.50 -11.62
N SER A 691 -82.35 -45.49 -11.85
CA SER A 691 -82.58 -46.61 -12.77
C SER A 691 -82.48 -47.92 -12.01
N ASP A 692 -81.32 -48.58 -12.05
CA ASP A 692 -81.12 -49.90 -11.48
C ASP A 692 -80.28 -49.85 -10.21
N MET A 693 -80.59 -50.71 -9.25
CA MET A 693 -79.80 -50.94 -8.04
C MET A 693 -79.47 -52.43 -7.95
N LEU A 694 -78.17 -52.75 -7.92
CA LEU A 694 -77.68 -54.13 -7.86
C LEU A 694 -77.02 -54.40 -6.52
N PHE A 695 -77.54 -55.39 -5.79
CA PHE A 695 -76.85 -55.99 -4.65
C PHE A 695 -76.43 -57.40 -5.05
N ALA A 696 -75.13 -57.59 -5.29
CA ALA A 696 -74.57 -58.86 -5.71
C ALA A 696 -73.52 -59.35 -4.71
N GLY A 697 -73.72 -60.57 -4.18
CA GLY A 697 -72.76 -61.25 -3.31
C GLY A 697 -72.50 -62.66 -3.83
N LYS A 698 -71.24 -63.05 -3.97
CA LYS A 698 -70.87 -64.37 -4.53
C LYS A 698 -71.37 -65.55 -3.68
N LYS A 699 -71.42 -65.39 -2.36
CA LYS A 699 -71.85 -66.44 -1.42
C LYS A 699 -73.27 -66.24 -0.90
N LYS A 700 -73.59 -65.01 -0.47
CA LYS A 700 -74.83 -64.70 0.24
C LYS A 700 -75.10 -63.20 0.17
N VAL A 701 -76.36 -62.82 -0.01
CA VAL A 701 -76.89 -61.47 0.27
C VAL A 701 -77.92 -61.62 1.38
N THR A 702 -77.80 -60.83 2.44
CA THR A 702 -78.71 -60.87 3.59
C THR A 702 -79.23 -59.47 3.87
N LEU A 703 -80.55 -59.31 3.81
CA LEU A 703 -81.25 -58.08 4.20
C LEU A 703 -82.03 -58.40 5.47
N ILE A 704 -81.80 -57.64 6.54
CA ILE A 704 -82.48 -57.82 7.82
C ILE A 704 -83.08 -56.48 8.23
N GLY A 705 -84.34 -56.48 8.65
CA GLY A 705 -85.02 -55.30 9.14
C GLY A 705 -86.13 -55.66 10.12
N GLY A 706 -86.07 -55.10 11.34
CA GLY A 706 -87.16 -55.15 12.33
C GLY A 706 -87.70 -56.56 12.62
N GLY A 707 -86.84 -57.57 12.77
CA GLY A 707 -87.24 -58.96 13.04
C GLY A 707 -87.59 -59.79 11.79
N SER A 708 -87.53 -59.20 10.59
CA SER A 708 -87.74 -59.89 9.31
C SER A 708 -86.45 -59.95 8.49
N TYR A 709 -86.31 -60.98 7.65
CA TYR A 709 -85.13 -61.15 6.81
C TYR A 709 -85.44 -61.67 5.40
N LEU A 710 -84.53 -61.36 4.48
CA LEU A 710 -84.41 -61.95 3.15
C LEU A 710 -82.96 -62.40 2.94
N ILE A 711 -82.77 -63.70 2.76
CA ILE A 711 -81.49 -64.32 2.44
C ILE A 711 -81.56 -64.84 1.01
N ILE A 712 -80.59 -64.44 0.20
CA ILE A 712 -80.38 -64.92 -1.16
C ILE A 712 -79.02 -65.62 -1.20
N GLU A 713 -79.03 -66.92 -1.47
CA GLU A 713 -77.85 -67.79 -1.55
C GLU A 713 -77.96 -68.73 -2.76
N GLU A 714 -76.90 -69.46 -3.09
CA GLU A 714 -76.84 -70.28 -4.31
C GLU A 714 -78.02 -71.29 -4.38
N GLY A 715 -78.93 -71.06 -5.34
CA GLY A 715 -80.11 -71.91 -5.57
C GLY A 715 -81.26 -71.76 -4.57
N LYS A 716 -81.19 -70.84 -3.59
CA LYS A 716 -82.19 -70.71 -2.52
C LYS A 716 -82.47 -69.24 -2.15
N ILE A 717 -83.76 -68.92 -2.09
CA ILE A 717 -84.27 -67.66 -1.53
C ILE A 717 -85.06 -68.01 -0.28
N GLU A 718 -84.59 -67.54 0.88
CA GLU A 718 -85.23 -67.74 2.17
C GLU A 718 -85.69 -66.39 2.72
N TYR A 719 -86.96 -66.28 3.05
CA TYR A 719 -87.52 -65.10 3.70
C TYR A 719 -88.34 -65.51 4.92
N GLY A 720 -88.17 -64.78 6.02
CA GLY A 720 -88.82 -65.08 7.30
C GLY A 720 -89.21 -63.80 8.03
N THR A 721 -90.32 -63.86 8.76
CA THR A 721 -90.83 -62.77 9.62
C THR A 721 -91.48 -63.40 10.84
N ASP A 722 -91.37 -62.76 12.01
CA ASP A 722 -91.93 -63.21 13.28
C ASP A 722 -93.43 -62.90 13.44
N THR A 723 -93.95 -62.04 12.56
CA THR A 723 -95.32 -61.55 12.60
C THR A 723 -96.04 -61.83 11.28
N THR A 724 -96.35 -60.81 10.47
CA THR A 724 -97.30 -60.94 9.37
C THR A 724 -96.62 -60.75 8.01
N TYR A 725 -96.53 -61.82 7.22
CA TYR A 725 -96.11 -61.73 5.82
C TYR A 725 -97.30 -61.35 4.92
N THR A 726 -97.28 -60.14 4.37
CA THR A 726 -98.34 -59.66 3.46
C THR A 726 -97.79 -59.48 2.05
N ARG A 727 -98.25 -60.33 1.12
CA ARG A 727 -97.88 -60.27 -0.30
C ARG A 727 -99.04 -59.69 -1.13
N LYS A 728 -98.99 -58.40 -1.45
CA LYS A 728 -99.95 -57.74 -2.35
C LYS A 728 -99.44 -57.78 -3.78
N ILE A 729 -100.07 -58.60 -4.64
CA ILE A 729 -99.70 -58.74 -6.06
C ILE A 729 -100.93 -58.82 -6.95
N LYS A 730 -100.79 -58.49 -8.24
CA LYS A 730 -101.85 -58.61 -9.25
C LYS A 730 -101.98 -60.03 -9.83
N ARG A 731 -100.88 -60.80 -9.89
CA ARG A 731 -100.82 -62.21 -10.37
C ARG A 731 -99.52 -62.87 -9.89
N SER A 732 -99.58 -64.05 -9.27
CA SER A 732 -98.39 -64.90 -9.03
C SER A 732 -98.41 -66.01 -10.07
N VAL A 733 -97.27 -66.30 -10.69
CA VAL A 733 -97.10 -67.49 -11.53
C VAL A 733 -96.04 -68.35 -10.86
N VAL A 734 -96.32 -69.65 -10.68
CA VAL A 734 -95.38 -70.66 -10.23
C VAL A 734 -95.19 -71.62 -11.41
N THR A 735 -94.00 -71.67 -11.99
CA THR A 735 -93.65 -72.54 -13.13
C THR A 735 -92.77 -73.71 -12.65
N GLY A 736 -92.90 -74.89 -13.28
CA GLY A 736 -92.04 -76.05 -13.02
C GLY A 736 -90.58 -75.85 -13.47
N ALA A 737 -89.68 -76.75 -13.08
CA ALA A 737 -88.24 -76.66 -13.34
C ALA A 737 -87.91 -76.43 -14.83
N ALA A 738 -87.04 -75.45 -15.10
CA ALA A 738 -86.57 -75.15 -16.45
C ALA A 738 -85.56 -76.22 -16.92
N THR A 739 -85.92 -77.00 -17.93
CA THR A 739 -85.00 -77.84 -18.69
C THR A 739 -84.16 -76.98 -19.63
N MET A 740 -82.85 -76.98 -19.44
CA MET A 740 -81.86 -76.41 -20.36
C MET A 740 -81.78 -77.28 -21.63
N PRO A 741 -81.99 -76.75 -22.85
CA PRO A 741 -81.62 -77.44 -24.08
C PRO A 741 -80.09 -77.48 -24.21
N VAL A 742 -79.54 -78.68 -24.44
CA VAL A 742 -78.15 -78.88 -24.86
C VAL A 742 -78.09 -78.70 -26.37
N ASP A 743 -77.29 -77.75 -26.84
CA ASP A 743 -77.03 -77.56 -28.27
C ASP A 743 -75.75 -78.33 -28.66
N LEU A 744 -75.88 -79.32 -29.55
CA LEU A 744 -74.81 -80.17 -30.10
C LEU A 744 -74.43 -79.66 -31.51
N PRO A 745 -73.18 -79.27 -31.77
CA PRO A 745 -72.79 -78.80 -33.10
C PRO A 745 -72.51 -79.96 -34.09
N SER A 746 -73.05 -79.84 -35.31
CA SER A 746 -72.84 -80.74 -36.44
C SER A 746 -71.74 -80.22 -37.39
N ASN A 747 -71.01 -81.14 -38.01
CA ASN A 747 -69.88 -80.91 -38.92
C ASN A 747 -70.32 -80.80 -40.39
N ASN A 748 -69.75 -79.83 -41.13
CA ASN A 748 -68.91 -79.98 -42.34
C ASN A 748 -69.22 -79.13 -43.62
N LYS A 749 -68.12 -78.50 -44.10
CA LYS A 749 -67.59 -78.33 -45.49
C LYS A 749 -67.76 -77.02 -46.31
N VAL A 750 -66.65 -76.25 -46.35
CA VAL A 750 -65.71 -75.89 -47.47
C VAL A 750 -66.20 -75.23 -48.80
N ALA A 751 -65.39 -74.21 -49.22
CA ALA A 751 -65.18 -73.51 -50.53
C ALA A 751 -66.02 -72.22 -50.74
N ASP A 752 -65.47 -71.03 -51.06
CA ASP A 752 -64.43 -70.70 -52.05
C ASP A 752 -63.41 -69.60 -51.63
N LEU A 753 -62.25 -69.67 -52.29
CA LEU A 753 -60.98 -68.92 -52.26
C LEU A 753 -61.07 -67.56 -53.01
N PRO A 754 -60.10 -66.60 -52.89
CA PRO A 754 -58.74 -66.76 -53.46
C PRO A 754 -57.54 -66.16 -52.69
N ALA A 755 -56.43 -66.92 -52.81
CA ALA A 755 -55.00 -66.62 -53.02
C ALA A 755 -54.40 -65.28 -52.53
N ALA A 756 -53.21 -65.21 -51.91
CA ALA A 756 -51.99 -65.98 -52.20
C ALA A 756 -50.92 -65.91 -51.07
N LEU A 757 -50.20 -67.03 -50.92
CA LEU A 757 -48.75 -67.22 -50.73
C LEU A 757 -47.96 -66.45 -49.64
N ASN A 758 -47.49 -67.21 -48.63
CA ASN A 758 -46.05 -67.56 -48.42
C ASN A 758 -45.89 -68.25 -47.05
N THR A 759 -45.81 -69.58 -47.02
CA THR A 759 -44.61 -70.42 -46.78
C THR A 759 -43.95 -70.31 -45.40
N PHE A 760 -44.10 -71.42 -44.63
CA PHE A 760 -43.09 -72.22 -43.91
C PHE A 760 -41.80 -71.52 -43.39
N SER A 761 -41.22 -71.81 -42.23
CA SER A 761 -41.19 -73.00 -41.39
C SER A 761 -40.43 -72.65 -40.09
N PHE A 762 -40.77 -73.33 -39.00
CA PHE A 762 -39.99 -73.60 -37.79
C PHE A 762 -38.59 -72.96 -37.63
N SER A 763 -38.53 -72.00 -36.72
CA SER A 763 -37.64 -71.93 -35.54
C SER A 763 -38.37 -71.11 -34.48
#